data_AF-A0A2T2TVZ6-F1
#
_entry.id   AF-A0A2T2TVZ6-F1
#
_cell.length_a   1.000
_cell.length_b   1.000
_cell.length_c   1.000
_cell.angle_alpha   90.00
_cell.angle_beta   90.00
_cell.angle_gamma   90.00
#
_symmetry.space_group_name_H-M   'P 1'
#
loop_
_entity.id
_entity.type
_entity.pdbx_description
1 polymer ?
#
loop_
_entity_poly.entity_id
_entity_poly.type
_entity_poly.pdbx_seq_one_letter_code
_entity_poly.pdbx_strand_id
1 'polypeptide(L)'
;MLWVVGGLLLWGSLAPTQAQIDVPDIERLSASDQVGAGVRLLRTGRPEDAVSLLRSALRVDSALVAPSHGAAAYWLGEAYDRIGRAAKARTTWQAGHRALRAGGQFDARLTDAYLRTLTPEQLRGERLYAVNTYRSLLRRVGADTAAAAQSLFRRRVAQVAPLMSDSALARVIREDRSTAAKNWTFRPEAGSALGEWWRGLDPYPATDANERLEEHLTRLVHVQQNYRCSERISGLDDRGIVQLRFGSPYKRRTLNYEDGEFFREVYRFGVNVPPSSFPESEIWLYTHIDESGFYLFAEEDTSDCFAIAKANELVPDYLTQQRPDNERGLNIAYSALMAMRAIYRELALYHINFSSRYSEIANYADWQKMQAMGPSTSGQQSVEVGAGVGQTRRVSSSPAFGIDFPTRFVPRMVSRAEREDRRAAERREEAMPRQHTTLLEGEARLPVAVRTARFLDADGTTRTEVYWGVPAAALPMGDEDSLASSLINVSAVRYSADRQSSQRQNRRYRVEVDSEDDPRMIVPDPLSFRGATTLHHLGLQWGQYQLWPTDSSSSKKRLGPQRRTATARADSLQPLRAEGARVEMSDVKVLTLPDTTARTLATPAEQASPYPFRTLSADTPLLLSFEVYHLTYGADDRTRYSVSYEAEGETKRGWTELLRGTDTQRTSTEMTMEGTDRRTRETILLDLSEIERDEPQDVRVTVRVTDEVTGTTVSRDLDFVLQPQGAGN
;
A
#
# COMPACT_ATOMS: atom_id res chain seq x y z
N MET A 1 73.96 -15.05 67.17
CA MET A 1 72.94 -15.93 66.54
C MET A 1 72.45 -15.20 65.29
N LEU A 2 73.00 -15.46 64.08
CA LEU A 2 72.76 -16.63 63.18
C LEU A 2 71.34 -16.54 62.58
N TRP A 3 71.04 -16.35 61.29
CA TRP A 3 71.67 -16.53 59.93
C TRP A 3 70.94 -15.54 58.96
N VAL A 4 71.48 -14.88 57.91
CA VAL A 4 72.16 -15.24 56.63
C VAL A 4 71.38 -16.16 55.67
N VAL A 5 71.40 -15.76 54.38
CA VAL A 5 71.08 -16.43 53.08
C VAL A 5 69.92 -15.72 52.38
N GLY A 6 70.03 -15.20 51.16
CA GLY A 6 70.96 -15.48 50.06
C GLY A 6 70.13 -15.90 48.83
N GLY A 7 70.42 -15.30 47.67
CA GLY A 7 69.50 -15.22 46.54
C GLY A 7 69.22 -16.50 45.75
N LEU A 8 68.25 -16.37 44.83
CA LEU A 8 68.26 -17.06 43.54
C LEU A 8 67.37 -16.29 42.55
N LEU A 9 68.02 -15.53 41.67
CA LEU A 9 67.48 -15.02 40.42
C LEU A 9 67.34 -16.21 39.46
N LEU A 10 66.10 -16.55 39.09
CA LEU A 10 65.80 -17.38 37.94
C LEU A 10 65.14 -16.50 36.89
N TRP A 11 65.91 -16.17 35.85
CA TRP A 11 65.40 -15.67 34.57
C TRP A 11 64.54 -16.77 33.93
N GLY A 12 63.23 -16.59 33.99
CA GLY A 12 62.26 -17.31 33.16
C GLY A 12 61.66 -16.35 32.16
N SER A 13 62.16 -16.35 30.93
CA SER A 13 61.55 -15.68 29.78
C SER A 13 60.20 -16.34 29.47
N LEU A 14 59.10 -15.77 29.97
CA LEU A 14 57.76 -16.08 29.50
C LEU A 14 57.51 -15.28 28.22
N ALA A 15 57.78 -15.92 27.08
CA ALA A 15 57.30 -15.44 25.79
C ALA A 15 55.75 -15.48 25.79
N PRO A 16 55.05 -14.47 25.25
CA PRO A 16 53.62 -14.54 25.07
C PRO A 16 53.31 -15.54 23.97
N THR A 17 52.64 -16.64 24.31
CA THR A 17 52.05 -17.58 23.37
C THR A 17 50.92 -16.86 22.62
N GLN A 18 51.27 -16.18 21.52
CA GLN A 18 50.31 -15.91 20.46
C GLN A 18 49.98 -17.26 19.83
N ALA A 19 48.75 -17.74 20.03
CA ALA A 19 48.20 -18.84 19.25
C ALA A 19 48.07 -18.36 17.80
N GLN A 20 49.14 -18.54 17.02
CA GLN A 20 49.16 -18.37 15.58
C GLN A 20 48.26 -19.46 14.98
N ILE A 21 47.02 -19.10 14.66
CA ILE A 21 46.14 -19.96 13.88
C ILE A 21 46.73 -20.02 12.47
N ASP A 22 47.38 -21.13 12.15
CA ASP A 22 47.86 -21.44 10.81
C ASP A 22 46.72 -21.25 9.80
N VAL A 23 46.96 -20.46 8.76
CA VAL A 23 46.09 -20.43 7.59
C VAL A 23 46.28 -21.80 6.92
N PRO A 24 45.27 -22.69 6.92
CA PRO A 24 45.42 -24.03 6.37
C PRO A 24 45.81 -23.94 4.89
N ASP A 25 46.66 -24.88 4.48
CA ASP A 25 47.18 -24.99 3.13
C ASP A 25 46.01 -25.03 2.11
N ILE A 26 45.90 -23.98 1.30
CA ILE A 26 44.70 -23.63 0.52
C ILE A 26 44.38 -24.72 -0.53
N GLU A 27 45.38 -25.49 -0.95
CA GLU A 27 45.30 -26.50 -1.99
C GLU A 27 44.60 -27.80 -1.58
N ARG A 28 44.26 -28.01 -0.29
CA ARG A 28 43.64 -29.27 0.19
C ARG A 28 42.22 -29.16 0.75
N LEU A 29 41.65 -27.96 0.84
CA LEU A 29 40.29 -27.77 1.38
C LEU A 29 39.22 -27.91 0.29
N SER A 30 38.10 -28.55 0.62
CA SER A 30 36.92 -28.52 -0.25
C SER A 30 36.41 -27.08 -0.41
N ALA A 31 35.73 -26.76 -1.51
CA ALA A 31 35.20 -25.41 -1.74
C ALA A 31 34.26 -24.95 -0.61
N SER A 32 33.47 -25.85 -0.02
CA SER A 32 32.61 -25.56 1.13
C SER A 32 33.41 -25.27 2.41
N ASP A 33 34.51 -25.97 2.64
CA ASP A 33 35.39 -25.71 3.80
C ASP A 33 36.12 -24.37 3.66
N GLN A 34 36.49 -24.00 2.43
CA GLN A 34 37.04 -22.67 2.13
C GLN A 34 36.04 -21.56 2.49
N VAL A 35 34.74 -21.75 2.21
CA VAL A 35 33.69 -20.81 2.64
C VAL A 35 33.63 -20.72 4.17
N GLY A 36 33.62 -21.86 4.87
CA GLY A 36 33.63 -21.87 6.33
C GLY A 36 34.84 -21.17 6.95
N ALA A 37 36.04 -21.38 6.39
CA ALA A 37 37.25 -20.70 6.80
C ALA A 37 37.17 -19.18 6.54
N GLY A 38 36.70 -18.76 5.35
CA GLY A 38 36.49 -17.35 5.01
C GLY A 38 35.52 -16.63 5.96
N VAL A 39 34.41 -17.29 6.32
CA VAL A 39 33.44 -16.73 7.30
C VAL A 39 34.07 -16.56 8.68
N ARG A 40 34.90 -17.50 9.15
CA ARG A 40 35.63 -17.36 10.41
C ARG A 40 36.62 -16.19 10.38
N LEU A 41 37.33 -16.00 9.26
CA LEU A 41 38.23 -14.86 9.08
C LEU A 41 37.47 -13.52 9.13
N LEU A 42 36.29 -13.44 8.50
CA LEU A 42 35.45 -12.23 8.59
C LEU A 42 35.02 -11.94 10.03
N ARG A 43 34.64 -12.97 10.79
CA ARG A 43 34.24 -12.83 12.21
C ARG A 43 35.40 -12.41 13.12
N THR A 44 36.62 -12.78 12.76
CA THR A 44 37.84 -12.44 13.52
C THR A 44 38.51 -11.14 13.05
N GLY A 45 37.85 -10.36 12.19
CA GLY A 45 38.35 -9.05 11.75
C GLY A 45 39.45 -9.12 10.69
N ARG A 46 39.56 -10.21 9.94
CA ARG A 46 40.54 -10.41 8.85
C ARG A 46 39.87 -10.48 7.48
N PRO A 47 39.20 -9.41 7.01
CA PRO A 47 38.42 -9.44 5.78
C PRO A 47 39.28 -9.58 4.51
N GLU A 48 40.52 -9.08 4.49
CA GLU A 48 41.44 -9.22 3.36
C GLU A 48 41.79 -10.69 3.09
N ASP A 49 42.09 -11.46 4.14
CA ASP A 49 42.42 -12.88 4.02
C ASP A 49 41.20 -13.70 3.59
N ALA A 50 40.00 -13.32 4.08
CA ALA A 50 38.75 -13.93 3.67
C ALA A 50 38.48 -13.74 2.17
N VAL A 51 38.82 -12.58 1.59
CA VAL A 51 38.65 -12.33 0.14
C VAL A 51 39.39 -13.36 -0.70
N SER A 52 40.63 -13.69 -0.34
CA SER A 52 41.46 -14.64 -1.09
C SER A 52 40.84 -16.04 -1.12
N LEU A 53 40.43 -16.56 0.06
CA LEU A 53 39.80 -17.88 0.17
C LEU A 53 38.44 -17.95 -0.54
N LEU A 54 37.58 -16.97 -0.30
CA LEU A 54 36.22 -16.95 -0.87
C LEU A 54 36.24 -16.76 -2.39
N ARG A 55 37.20 -15.99 -2.91
CA ARG A 55 37.40 -15.87 -4.36
C ARG A 55 37.88 -17.19 -4.97
N SER A 56 38.76 -17.92 -4.28
CA SER A 56 39.20 -19.25 -4.73
C SER A 56 38.02 -20.21 -4.86
N ALA A 57 37.18 -20.29 -3.83
CA ALA A 57 35.99 -21.14 -3.83
C ALA A 57 35.03 -20.82 -5.00
N LEU A 58 34.76 -19.53 -5.24
CA LEU A 58 33.87 -19.08 -6.32
C LEU A 58 34.44 -19.20 -7.73
N ARG A 59 35.76 -19.38 -7.88
CA ARG A 59 36.37 -19.72 -9.19
C ARG A 59 36.07 -21.15 -9.60
N VAL A 60 35.95 -22.06 -8.62
CA VAL A 60 35.60 -23.47 -8.85
C VAL A 60 34.12 -23.59 -9.16
N ASP A 61 33.27 -22.94 -8.34
CA ASP A 61 31.83 -22.91 -8.55
C ASP A 61 31.26 -21.52 -8.23
N SER A 62 30.84 -20.80 -9.28
CA SER A 62 30.27 -19.45 -9.16
C SER A 62 28.91 -19.41 -8.45
N ALA A 63 28.23 -20.56 -8.35
CA ALA A 63 26.95 -20.76 -7.69
C ALA A 63 27.10 -21.52 -6.35
N LEU A 64 28.30 -21.54 -5.76
CA LEU A 64 28.56 -22.32 -4.55
C LEU A 64 27.68 -21.88 -3.35
N VAL A 65 26.94 -22.85 -2.80
CA VAL A 65 26.18 -22.72 -1.55
C VAL A 65 26.73 -23.70 -0.52
N ALA A 66 27.35 -23.18 0.54
CA ALA A 66 27.84 -24.01 1.64
C ALA A 66 26.68 -24.38 2.59
N PRO A 67 26.55 -25.63 3.05
CA PRO A 67 25.39 -26.08 3.86
C PRO A 67 25.13 -25.26 5.12
N SER A 68 26.18 -24.87 5.86
CA SER A 68 26.07 -24.14 7.14
C SER A 68 26.13 -22.62 6.98
N HIS A 69 26.57 -22.13 5.82
CA HIS A 69 26.92 -20.72 5.62
C HIS A 69 26.19 -20.07 4.46
N GLY A 70 25.49 -20.83 3.63
CA GLY A 70 24.79 -20.37 2.43
C GLY A 70 25.74 -19.92 1.33
N ALA A 71 25.30 -18.97 0.50
CA ALA A 71 26.01 -18.58 -0.70
C ALA A 71 27.41 -17.99 -0.44
N ALA A 72 28.44 -18.53 -1.09
CA ALA A 72 29.81 -18.03 -0.98
C ALA A 72 29.94 -16.57 -1.47
N ALA A 73 29.19 -16.20 -2.52
CA ALA A 73 29.17 -14.85 -3.07
C ALA A 73 28.65 -13.80 -2.11
N TYR A 74 27.75 -14.16 -1.18
CA TYR A 74 27.31 -13.24 -0.12
C TYR A 74 28.49 -12.83 0.75
N TRP A 75 29.25 -13.81 1.23
CA TRP A 75 30.40 -13.59 2.11
C TRP A 75 31.55 -12.89 1.40
N LEU A 76 31.81 -13.19 0.13
CA LEU A 76 32.84 -12.46 -0.61
C LEU A 76 32.47 -10.98 -0.78
N GLY A 77 31.21 -10.67 -1.06
CA GLY A 77 30.76 -9.28 -1.13
C GLY A 77 30.83 -8.58 0.22
N GLU A 78 30.44 -9.24 1.31
CA GLU A 78 30.60 -8.74 2.69
C GLU A 78 32.07 -8.43 3.01
N ALA A 79 32.99 -9.31 2.60
CA ALA A 79 34.42 -9.10 2.77
C ALA A 79 34.91 -7.85 2.02
N TYR A 80 34.46 -7.64 0.78
CA TYR A 80 34.77 -6.42 0.03
C TYR A 80 34.19 -5.15 0.67
N ASP A 81 32.98 -5.23 1.22
CA ASP A 81 32.33 -4.09 1.85
C ASP A 81 33.09 -3.63 3.10
N ARG A 82 33.51 -4.58 3.95
CA ARG A 82 34.30 -4.31 5.16
C ARG A 82 35.66 -3.65 4.91
N ILE A 83 36.25 -3.88 3.74
CA ILE A 83 37.52 -3.24 3.32
C ILE A 83 37.30 -1.98 2.48
N GLY A 84 36.11 -1.39 2.53
CA GLY A 84 35.78 -0.13 1.84
C GLY A 84 35.63 -0.25 0.31
N ARG A 85 35.47 -1.47 -0.23
CA ARG A 85 35.34 -1.73 -1.68
C ARG A 85 33.89 -1.96 -2.09
N ALA A 86 33.01 -1.02 -1.75
CA ALA A 86 31.56 -1.11 -1.97
C ALA A 86 31.15 -1.44 -3.43
N ALA A 87 31.85 -0.87 -4.43
CA ALA A 87 31.59 -1.18 -5.85
C ALA A 87 31.87 -2.66 -6.16
N LYS A 88 32.97 -3.23 -5.64
CA LYS A 88 33.29 -4.65 -5.80
C LYS A 88 32.30 -5.53 -5.04
N ALA A 89 31.89 -5.14 -3.84
CA ALA A 89 30.84 -5.84 -3.09
C ALA A 89 29.55 -5.95 -3.89
N ARG A 90 29.06 -4.83 -4.44
CA ARG A 90 27.86 -4.77 -5.30
C ARG A 90 27.98 -5.70 -6.51
N THR A 91 29.06 -5.57 -7.29
CA THR A 91 29.26 -6.44 -8.48
C THR A 91 29.34 -7.92 -8.10
N THR A 92 29.95 -8.26 -6.97
CA THR A 92 30.04 -9.64 -6.46
C THR A 92 28.66 -10.19 -6.10
N TRP A 93 27.85 -9.41 -5.37
CA TRP A 93 26.51 -9.82 -5.00
C TRP A 93 25.59 -9.99 -6.21
N GLN A 94 25.67 -9.08 -7.19
CA GLN A 94 24.92 -9.16 -8.43
C GLN A 94 25.30 -10.40 -9.26
N ALA A 95 26.60 -10.65 -9.48
CA ALA A 95 27.08 -11.79 -10.24
C ALA A 95 26.70 -13.12 -9.56
N GLY A 96 26.92 -13.23 -8.25
CA GLY A 96 26.56 -14.42 -7.48
C GLY A 96 25.07 -14.69 -7.46
N HIS A 97 24.23 -13.66 -7.30
CA HIS A 97 22.78 -13.83 -7.35
C HIS A 97 22.31 -14.34 -8.71
N ARG A 98 22.88 -13.82 -9.81
CA ARG A 98 22.59 -14.30 -11.17
C ARG A 98 23.04 -15.75 -11.36
N ALA A 99 24.23 -16.11 -10.88
CA ALA A 99 24.75 -17.48 -10.97
C ALA A 99 23.87 -18.49 -10.21
N LEU A 100 23.51 -18.21 -8.95
CA LEU A 100 22.60 -19.06 -8.17
C LEU A 100 21.26 -19.24 -8.88
N ARG A 101 20.68 -18.15 -9.38
CA ARG A 101 19.38 -18.19 -10.04
C ARG A 101 19.43 -19.00 -11.34
N ALA A 102 20.52 -18.90 -12.11
CA ALA A 102 20.72 -19.72 -13.30
C ALA A 102 20.80 -21.22 -12.96
N GLY A 103 21.36 -21.57 -11.80
CA GLY A 103 21.38 -22.93 -11.26
C GLY A 103 20.10 -23.36 -10.55
N GLY A 104 19.02 -22.57 -10.57
CA GLY A 104 17.77 -22.88 -9.87
C GLY A 104 17.81 -22.79 -8.34
N GLN A 105 18.89 -22.22 -7.79
CA GLN A 105 19.11 -22.08 -6.34
C GLN A 105 18.72 -20.67 -5.84
N PHE A 106 18.58 -20.55 -4.52
CA PHE A 106 18.22 -19.29 -3.87
C PHE A 106 18.87 -19.14 -2.49
N ASP A 107 19.51 -18.00 -2.24
CA ASP A 107 19.96 -17.58 -0.91
C ASP A 107 19.35 -16.21 -0.57
N ALA A 108 18.63 -16.13 0.55
CA ALA A 108 17.92 -14.92 0.96
C ALA A 108 18.85 -13.74 1.26
N ARG A 109 20.02 -14.00 1.85
CA ARG A 109 20.98 -12.95 2.24
C ARG A 109 21.68 -12.39 1.02
N LEU A 110 22.08 -13.24 0.08
CA LEU A 110 22.65 -12.78 -1.20
C LEU A 110 21.63 -11.95 -1.99
N THR A 111 20.39 -12.44 -2.06
CA THR A 111 19.28 -11.75 -2.74
C THR A 111 19.02 -10.37 -2.13
N ASP A 112 18.96 -10.28 -0.80
CA ASP A 112 18.77 -9.01 -0.11
C ASP A 112 19.95 -8.06 -0.26
N ALA A 113 21.19 -8.57 -0.24
CA ALA A 113 22.39 -7.77 -0.44
C ALA A 113 22.45 -7.17 -1.86
N TYR A 114 22.08 -7.95 -2.88
CA TYR A 114 21.86 -7.42 -4.23
C TYR A 114 20.82 -6.30 -4.24
N LEU A 115 19.62 -6.53 -3.65
CA LEU A 115 18.55 -5.53 -3.63
C LEU A 115 18.92 -4.25 -2.88
N ARG A 116 19.63 -4.34 -1.74
CA ARG A 116 20.05 -3.17 -0.94
C ARG A 116 21.12 -2.32 -1.63
N THR A 117 21.83 -2.88 -2.60
CA THR A 117 22.91 -2.18 -3.30
C THR A 117 22.51 -1.62 -4.65
N LEU A 118 21.26 -1.84 -5.08
CA LEU A 118 20.72 -1.23 -6.28
C LEU A 118 20.80 0.30 -6.20
N THR A 119 21.18 0.90 -7.31
CA THR A 119 21.11 2.35 -7.53
C THR A 119 19.92 2.69 -8.43
N PRO A 120 19.43 3.94 -8.44
CA PRO A 120 18.36 4.36 -9.34
C PRO A 120 18.69 4.15 -10.83
N GLU A 121 19.96 4.23 -11.21
CA GLU A 121 20.41 3.96 -12.58
C GLU A 121 20.33 2.47 -12.92
N GLN A 122 20.85 1.60 -12.05
CA GLN A 122 20.77 0.15 -12.24
C GLN A 122 19.32 -0.34 -12.24
N LEU A 123 18.49 0.15 -11.32
CA LEU A 123 17.08 -0.22 -11.27
C LEU A 123 16.36 0.12 -12.57
N ARG A 124 16.71 1.22 -13.26
CA ARG A 124 16.17 1.55 -14.58
C ARG A 124 16.55 0.52 -15.64
N GLY A 125 17.78 0.03 -15.65
CA GLY A 125 18.28 -0.95 -16.63
C GLY A 125 17.79 -2.39 -16.41
N GLU A 126 17.53 -2.79 -15.16
CA GLU A 126 17.16 -4.17 -14.80
C GLU A 126 15.87 -4.25 -13.96
N ARG A 127 14.95 -3.29 -14.18
CA ARG A 127 13.69 -3.10 -13.44
C ARG A 127 12.91 -4.38 -13.21
N LEU A 128 12.49 -5.06 -14.29
CA LEU A 128 11.66 -6.26 -14.21
C LEU A 128 12.36 -7.40 -13.46
N TYR A 129 13.68 -7.53 -13.62
CA TYR A 129 14.48 -8.52 -12.93
C TYR A 129 14.55 -8.24 -11.43
N ALA A 130 14.79 -6.98 -11.05
CA ALA A 130 14.86 -6.55 -9.65
C ALA A 130 13.51 -6.71 -8.94
N VAL A 131 12.40 -6.35 -9.58
CA VAL A 131 11.04 -6.50 -9.04
C VAL A 131 10.70 -7.97 -8.82
N ASN A 132 10.99 -8.82 -9.81
CA ASN A 132 10.82 -10.26 -9.67
C ASN A 132 11.66 -10.83 -8.52
N THR A 133 12.90 -10.35 -8.37
CA THR A 133 13.80 -10.75 -7.30
C THR A 133 13.27 -10.34 -5.92
N TYR A 134 12.78 -9.10 -5.79
CA TYR A 134 12.16 -8.61 -4.56
C TYR A 134 10.90 -9.42 -4.20
N ARG A 135 10.02 -9.68 -5.18
CA ARG A 135 8.85 -10.55 -5.00
C ARG A 135 9.23 -11.95 -4.54
N SER A 136 10.24 -12.57 -5.15
CA SER A 136 10.74 -13.89 -4.76
C SER A 136 11.34 -13.92 -3.35
N LEU A 137 11.93 -12.81 -2.89
CA LEU A 137 12.40 -12.68 -1.51
C LEU A 137 11.22 -12.61 -0.52
N LEU A 138 10.22 -11.77 -0.79
CA LEU A 138 9.05 -11.62 0.08
C LEU A 138 8.25 -12.93 0.21
N ARG A 139 8.12 -13.71 -0.87
CA ARG A 139 7.43 -15.01 -0.85
C ARG A 139 8.05 -16.06 0.08
N ARG A 140 9.27 -15.83 0.58
CA ARG A 140 9.99 -16.73 1.50
C ARG A 140 9.89 -16.33 2.97
N VAL A 141 9.17 -15.26 3.27
CA VAL A 141 8.82 -14.92 4.66
C VAL A 141 7.93 -16.03 5.21
N GLY A 142 8.29 -16.60 6.36
CA GLY A 142 7.55 -17.71 6.97
C GLY A 142 8.09 -18.09 8.35
N ALA A 143 7.35 -18.98 9.03
CA ALA A 143 7.69 -19.44 10.39
C ALA A 143 9.02 -20.23 10.43
N ASP A 144 9.30 -21.03 9.40
CA ASP A 144 10.48 -21.91 9.33
C ASP A 144 11.71 -21.21 8.75
N THR A 145 11.74 -19.88 8.78
CA THR A 145 12.87 -19.10 8.29
C THR A 145 14.07 -19.29 9.22
N ALA A 146 15.20 -19.70 8.66
CA ALA A 146 16.45 -19.87 9.40
C ALA A 146 16.76 -18.61 10.23
N ALA A 147 17.26 -18.77 11.45
CA ALA A 147 17.54 -17.64 12.36
C ALA A 147 18.40 -16.55 11.70
N ALA A 148 19.34 -16.94 10.84
CA ALA A 148 20.21 -16.03 10.08
C ALA A 148 19.46 -15.14 9.06
N ALA A 149 18.24 -15.50 8.65
CA ALA A 149 17.40 -14.74 7.72
C ALA A 149 16.25 -14.00 8.41
N GLN A 150 15.94 -14.28 9.69
CA GLN A 150 14.84 -13.65 10.41
C GLN A 150 14.98 -12.13 10.52
N SER A 151 16.19 -11.64 10.84
CA SER A 151 16.45 -10.19 10.93
C SER A 151 16.22 -9.47 9.59
N LEU A 152 16.61 -10.12 8.49
CA LEU A 152 16.37 -9.63 7.14
C LEU A 152 14.89 -9.58 6.82
N PHE A 153 14.13 -10.62 7.13
CA PHE A 153 12.70 -10.64 6.87
C PHE A 153 11.95 -9.64 7.77
N ARG A 154 12.34 -9.48 9.03
CA ARG A 154 11.80 -8.43 9.92
C ARG A 154 12.03 -7.04 9.34
N ARG A 155 13.23 -6.75 8.83
CA ARG A 155 13.51 -5.50 8.11
C ARG A 155 12.60 -5.31 6.90
N ARG A 156 12.46 -6.33 6.05
CA ARG A 156 11.63 -6.24 4.83
C ARG A 156 10.15 -6.08 5.15
N VAL A 157 9.64 -6.80 6.14
CA VAL A 157 8.25 -6.65 6.59
C VAL A 157 8.06 -5.29 7.26
N ALA A 158 9.02 -4.78 8.04
CA ALA A 158 8.95 -3.43 8.62
C ALA A 158 8.90 -2.30 7.57
N GLN A 159 9.48 -2.52 6.38
CA GLN A 159 9.40 -1.59 5.25
C GLN A 159 8.04 -1.64 4.52
N VAL A 160 7.28 -2.72 4.67
CA VAL A 160 6.00 -2.95 3.97
C VAL A 160 4.80 -2.74 4.90
N ALA A 161 4.91 -3.13 6.16
CA ALA A 161 3.84 -3.07 7.15
C ALA A 161 3.16 -1.69 7.25
N PRO A 162 3.84 -0.54 7.18
CA PRO A 162 3.20 0.78 7.22
C PRO A 162 2.19 1.04 6.07
N LEU A 163 2.30 0.31 4.95
CA LEU A 163 1.40 0.41 3.81
C LEU A 163 0.17 -0.49 3.94
N MET A 164 0.20 -1.47 4.86
CA MET A 164 -0.82 -2.49 5.01
C MET A 164 -1.93 -2.04 5.97
N SER A 165 -3.16 -2.50 5.76
CA SER A 165 -4.18 -2.51 6.83
C SER A 165 -3.81 -3.49 7.93
N ASP A 166 -4.42 -3.36 9.11
CA ASP A 166 -4.16 -4.29 10.22
C ASP A 166 -4.64 -5.70 9.92
N SER A 167 -5.77 -5.83 9.20
CA SER A 167 -6.26 -7.13 8.71
C SER A 167 -5.28 -7.82 7.75
N ALA A 168 -4.62 -7.05 6.88
CA ALA A 168 -3.62 -7.59 5.97
C ALA A 168 -2.32 -7.95 6.72
N LEU A 169 -1.88 -7.11 7.66
CA LEU A 169 -0.68 -7.38 8.47
C LEU A 169 -0.87 -8.59 9.39
N ALA A 170 -2.06 -8.79 9.94
CA ALA A 170 -2.41 -9.94 10.76
C ALA A 170 -2.30 -11.28 10.03
N ARG A 171 -2.32 -11.30 8.68
CA ARG A 171 -2.04 -12.51 7.87
C ARG A 171 -0.54 -12.81 7.76
N VAL A 172 0.34 -11.85 8.08
CA VAL A 172 1.79 -11.94 7.92
C VAL A 172 2.48 -12.24 9.25
N ILE A 173 2.11 -11.52 10.31
CA ILE A 173 2.69 -11.66 11.65
C ILE A 173 1.70 -12.28 12.64
N ARG A 174 2.21 -12.88 13.73
CA ARG A 174 1.36 -13.45 14.80
C ARG A 174 0.88 -12.37 15.76
N GLU A 175 1.73 -11.38 15.99
CA GLU A 175 1.47 -10.22 16.84
C GLU A 175 0.69 -9.14 16.08
N ASP A 176 0.62 -7.93 16.64
CA ASP A 176 0.02 -6.75 16.02
C ASP A 176 1.06 -5.65 15.72
N ARG A 177 0.59 -4.57 15.10
CA ARG A 177 1.42 -3.42 14.70
C ARG A 177 2.08 -2.70 15.88
N SER A 178 1.47 -2.70 17.06
CA SER A 178 2.00 -2.02 18.25
C SER A 178 3.24 -2.73 18.81
N THR A 179 3.40 -4.02 18.50
CA THR A 179 4.59 -4.78 18.87
C THR A 179 5.80 -4.32 18.06
N ALA A 180 6.93 -4.08 18.75
CA ALA A 180 8.18 -3.69 18.10
C ALA A 180 8.62 -4.72 17.05
N ALA A 181 8.98 -4.27 15.84
CA ALA A 181 9.31 -5.14 14.71
C ALA A 181 10.42 -6.16 14.96
N LYS A 182 11.33 -5.88 15.92
CA LYS A 182 12.37 -6.82 16.36
C LYS A 182 11.82 -8.10 16.98
N ASN A 183 10.58 -8.06 17.50
CA ASN A 183 9.91 -9.16 18.18
C ASN A 183 8.91 -9.90 17.29
N TRP A 184 8.65 -9.44 16.06
CA TRP A 184 7.67 -10.09 15.19
C TRP A 184 8.06 -11.52 14.86
N THR A 185 7.05 -12.39 14.87
CA THR A 185 7.12 -13.77 14.39
C THR A 185 6.18 -13.93 13.20
N PHE A 186 6.63 -14.68 12.19
CA PHE A 186 5.86 -14.84 10.96
C PHE A 186 4.90 -16.02 11.03
N ARG A 187 3.75 -15.87 10.36
CA ARG A 187 2.82 -16.98 10.14
C ARG A 187 3.37 -17.94 9.08
N PRO A 188 2.95 -19.21 9.06
CA PRO A 188 3.40 -20.18 8.05
C PRO A 188 3.20 -19.69 6.61
N GLU A 189 2.07 -19.03 6.32
CA GLU A 189 1.72 -18.53 4.96
C GLU A 189 2.07 -17.05 4.73
N ALA A 190 2.92 -16.45 5.57
CA ALA A 190 3.21 -15.03 5.52
C ALA A 190 3.69 -14.55 4.13
N GLY A 191 4.57 -15.32 3.49
CA GLY A 191 5.10 -15.02 2.16
C GLY A 191 4.03 -15.07 1.05
N SER A 192 3.10 -16.03 1.13
CA SER A 192 1.95 -16.12 0.22
C SER A 192 1.02 -14.93 0.42
N ALA A 193 0.71 -14.60 1.68
CA ALA A 193 -0.11 -13.44 2.03
C ALA A 193 0.48 -12.11 1.54
N LEU A 194 1.80 -11.91 1.68
CA LEU A 194 2.50 -10.73 1.13
C LEU A 194 2.41 -10.68 -0.41
N GLY A 195 2.55 -11.83 -1.08
CA GLY A 195 2.43 -11.94 -2.53
C GLY A 195 1.01 -11.64 -3.03
N GLU A 196 -0.01 -12.09 -2.31
CA GLU A 196 -1.42 -11.77 -2.58
C GLU A 196 -1.74 -10.30 -2.36
N TRP A 197 -1.28 -9.75 -1.23
CA TRP A 197 -1.53 -8.36 -0.87
C TRP A 197 -0.94 -7.39 -1.91
N TRP A 198 0.33 -7.55 -2.29
CA TRP A 198 0.94 -6.72 -3.34
C TRP A 198 0.20 -6.82 -4.66
N ARG A 199 -0.33 -8.01 -4.97
CA ARG A 199 -1.10 -8.21 -6.19
C ARG A 199 -2.41 -7.44 -6.14
N GLY A 200 -3.14 -7.46 -5.03
CA GLY A 200 -4.39 -6.72 -4.88
C GLY A 200 -4.24 -5.21 -5.09
N LEU A 201 -3.02 -4.68 -4.97
CA LEU A 201 -2.71 -3.25 -5.12
C LEU A 201 -2.23 -2.85 -6.52
N ASP A 202 -2.07 -3.82 -7.43
CA ASP A 202 -1.54 -3.52 -8.75
C ASP A 202 -2.59 -2.80 -9.61
N PRO A 203 -2.31 -1.55 -10.05
CA PRO A 203 -3.24 -0.75 -10.81
C PRO A 203 -3.46 -1.27 -12.22
N TYR A 204 -2.57 -2.10 -12.77
CA TYR A 204 -2.65 -2.58 -14.16
C TYR A 204 -2.67 -4.12 -14.24
N PRO A 205 -3.74 -4.78 -13.76
CA PRO A 205 -3.84 -6.24 -13.68
C PRO A 205 -3.65 -7.02 -14.97
N ALA A 206 -3.73 -6.36 -16.13
CA ALA A 206 -3.59 -7.00 -17.44
C ALA A 206 -2.14 -6.99 -17.96
N THR A 207 -1.17 -6.51 -17.17
CA THR A 207 0.26 -6.57 -17.49
C THR A 207 0.90 -7.77 -16.79
N ASP A 208 2.10 -8.17 -17.22
CA ASP A 208 2.85 -9.23 -16.56
C ASP A 208 3.61 -8.71 -15.31
N ALA A 209 3.71 -7.39 -15.20
CA ALA A 209 4.35 -6.68 -14.10
C ALA A 209 3.36 -6.43 -12.96
N ASN A 210 3.86 -5.92 -11.84
CA ASN A 210 3.03 -5.37 -10.79
C ASN A 210 3.55 -3.95 -10.58
N GLU A 211 2.96 -2.99 -11.27
CA GLU A 211 3.44 -1.62 -11.40
C GLU A 211 3.54 -0.95 -10.02
N ARG A 212 2.62 -1.27 -9.10
CA ARG A 212 2.68 -0.78 -7.72
C ARG A 212 3.89 -1.31 -6.95
N LEU A 213 4.25 -2.58 -7.15
CA LEU A 213 5.45 -3.18 -6.58
C LEU A 213 6.72 -2.61 -7.22
N GLU A 214 6.68 -2.25 -8.50
CA GLU A 214 7.79 -1.53 -9.16
C GLU A 214 7.99 -0.13 -8.58
N GLU A 215 6.90 0.62 -8.41
CA GLU A 215 6.91 1.92 -7.74
C GLU A 215 7.45 1.77 -6.32
N HIS A 216 7.00 0.76 -5.57
CA HIS A 216 7.51 0.47 -4.22
C HIS A 216 9.02 0.20 -4.23
N LEU A 217 9.52 -0.63 -5.14
CA LEU A 217 10.96 -0.91 -5.22
C LEU A 217 11.76 0.34 -5.61
N THR A 218 11.21 1.18 -6.48
CA THR A 218 11.80 2.47 -6.84
C THR A 218 11.90 3.40 -5.64
N ARG A 219 10.79 3.53 -4.87
CA ARG A 219 10.77 4.29 -3.61
C ARG A 219 11.76 3.69 -2.61
N LEU A 220 11.82 2.36 -2.49
CA LEU A 220 12.72 1.66 -1.58
C LEU A 220 14.19 1.94 -1.87
N VAL A 221 14.61 1.89 -3.14
CA VAL A 221 15.97 2.24 -3.55
C VAL A 221 16.28 3.70 -3.23
N HIS A 222 15.32 4.61 -3.48
CA HIS A 222 15.48 6.03 -3.16
C HIS A 222 15.64 6.27 -1.65
N VAL A 223 14.74 5.75 -0.81
CA VAL A 223 14.78 5.98 0.64
C VAL A 223 16.00 5.33 1.29
N GLN A 224 16.46 4.20 0.76
CA GLN A 224 17.69 3.56 1.20
C GLN A 224 18.94 4.38 0.89
N GLN A 225 18.88 5.43 0.07
CA GLN A 225 20.02 6.31 -0.18
C GLN A 225 19.94 7.60 0.62
N ASN A 226 18.74 8.06 0.96
CA ASN A 226 18.50 9.40 1.50
C ASN A 226 18.05 9.43 2.97
N TYR A 227 17.51 8.33 3.50
CA TYR A 227 16.81 8.30 4.79
C TYR A 227 17.19 7.08 5.63
N ARG A 228 18.49 6.73 5.64
CA ARG A 228 18.99 5.57 6.39
C ARG A 228 18.99 5.87 7.89
N CYS A 229 18.55 4.89 8.67
CA CYS A 229 18.71 4.90 10.12
C CYS A 229 19.03 3.48 10.60
N SER A 230 20.28 3.22 10.99
CA SER A 230 20.74 1.86 11.37
C SER A 230 20.15 1.37 12.69
N GLU A 231 19.69 2.28 13.54
CA GLU A 231 19.10 1.97 14.85
C GLU A 231 17.71 1.35 14.72
N ARG A 232 17.02 1.64 13.61
CA ARG A 232 15.66 1.14 13.33
C ARG A 232 15.69 -0.16 12.55
N ILE A 233 14.76 -1.08 12.86
CA ILE A 233 14.68 -2.40 12.21
C ILE A 233 14.43 -2.31 10.70
N SER A 234 13.67 -1.32 10.24
CA SER A 234 13.47 -1.03 8.81
C SER A 234 14.77 -0.60 8.10
N GLY A 235 15.78 -0.14 8.85
CA GLY A 235 16.94 0.55 8.33
C GLY A 235 16.65 1.97 7.82
N LEU A 236 15.44 2.50 8.12
CA LEU A 236 14.93 3.78 7.63
C LEU A 236 14.38 4.60 8.80
N ASP A 237 14.59 5.90 8.74
CA ASP A 237 13.91 6.86 9.62
C ASP A 237 12.44 7.07 9.21
N ASP A 238 11.69 7.92 9.92
CA ASP A 238 10.27 8.13 9.59
C ASP A 238 10.05 8.85 8.26
N ARG A 239 10.99 9.69 7.80
CA ARG A 239 10.93 10.33 6.47
C ARG A 239 10.92 9.24 5.39
N GLY A 240 11.80 8.25 5.52
CA GLY A 240 11.85 7.09 4.64
C GLY A 240 10.56 6.28 4.65
N ILE A 241 9.94 6.07 5.82
CA ILE A 241 8.66 5.36 5.93
C ILE A 241 7.51 6.13 5.27
N VAL A 242 7.41 7.44 5.50
CA VAL A 242 6.40 8.31 4.87
C VAL A 242 6.57 8.34 3.35
N GLN A 243 7.80 8.43 2.85
CA GLN A 243 8.10 8.37 1.41
C GLN A 243 7.73 7.01 0.79
N LEU A 244 7.89 5.88 1.50
CA LEU A 244 7.42 4.57 1.02
C LEU A 244 5.89 4.52 0.87
N ARG A 245 5.17 5.09 1.84
CA ARG A 245 3.70 5.14 1.86
C ARG A 245 3.14 6.02 0.75
N PHE A 246 3.64 7.25 0.64
CA PHE A 246 2.98 8.30 -0.17
C PHE A 246 3.75 8.75 -1.39
N GLY A 247 5.03 8.39 -1.51
CA GLY A 247 5.91 8.95 -2.54
C GLY A 247 6.40 10.33 -2.14
N SER A 248 6.79 11.13 -3.13
CA SER A 248 7.33 12.46 -2.88
C SER A 248 6.25 13.42 -2.38
N PRO A 249 6.55 14.27 -1.38
CA PRO A 249 5.62 15.31 -0.98
C PRO A 249 5.47 16.34 -2.11
N TYR A 250 4.31 17.00 -2.15
CA TYR A 250 4.09 18.15 -3.03
C TYR A 250 5.07 19.29 -2.71
N LYS A 251 5.37 19.48 -1.42
CA LYS A 251 6.35 20.47 -0.96
C LYS A 251 7.12 19.94 0.24
N ARG A 252 8.44 20.14 0.23
CA ARG A 252 9.35 19.85 1.35
C ARG A 252 10.15 21.10 1.69
N ARG A 253 10.30 21.39 2.98
CA ARG A 253 11.08 22.53 3.48
C ARG A 253 11.83 22.16 4.75
N THR A 254 13.13 22.46 4.78
CA THR A 254 13.92 22.53 6.01
C THR A 254 13.51 23.79 6.77
N LEU A 255 13.33 23.66 8.09
CA LEU A 255 12.94 24.78 8.95
C LEU A 255 14.18 25.55 9.39
N ASN A 256 14.27 26.81 8.99
CA ASN A 256 15.38 27.69 9.34
C ASN A 256 14.85 28.88 10.14
N TYR A 257 14.71 28.69 11.45
CA TYR A 257 14.19 29.72 12.36
C TYR A 257 15.29 30.43 13.18
N GLU A 258 16.53 29.93 13.14
CA GLU A 258 17.67 30.51 13.84
C GLU A 258 18.31 31.67 13.06
N ASP A 259 17.68 32.86 13.15
CA ASP A 259 18.25 34.10 12.62
C ASP A 259 19.02 34.90 13.70
N GLY A 260 19.58 36.05 13.33
CA GLY A 260 20.31 36.90 14.27
C GLY A 260 19.43 37.45 15.41
N GLU A 261 18.12 37.54 15.23
CA GLU A 261 17.19 37.92 16.30
C GLU A 261 16.98 36.76 17.27
N PHE A 262 16.76 35.55 16.74
CA PHE A 262 16.66 34.32 17.52
C PHE A 262 17.87 34.15 18.43
N PHE A 263 19.09 34.31 17.88
CA PHE A 263 20.30 34.14 18.66
C PHE A 263 20.37 35.09 19.87
N ARG A 264 20.02 36.37 19.67
CA ARG A 264 20.03 37.38 20.75
C ARG A 264 18.95 37.16 21.79
N GLU A 265 17.77 36.72 21.37
CA GLU A 265 16.59 36.65 22.23
C GLU A 265 16.43 35.31 22.95
N VAL A 266 17.03 34.24 22.44
CA VAL A 266 16.94 32.88 22.98
C VAL A 266 18.19 32.50 23.78
N TYR A 267 19.41 32.75 23.28
CA TYR A 267 20.66 32.43 23.97
C TYR A 267 21.09 33.54 24.94
N ARG A 268 20.25 33.77 25.95
CA ARG A 268 20.44 34.86 26.91
C ARG A 268 21.35 34.49 28.08
N PHE A 269 22.02 35.49 28.65
CA PHE A 269 22.80 35.31 29.87
C PHE A 269 21.92 34.76 31.00
N GLY A 270 22.36 33.66 31.63
CA GLY A 270 21.61 32.96 32.68
C GLY A 270 20.66 31.87 32.19
N VAL A 271 20.59 31.62 30.87
CA VAL A 271 19.81 30.54 30.26
C VAL A 271 20.77 29.55 29.61
N ASN A 272 20.86 28.33 30.16
CA ASN A 272 21.81 27.32 29.70
C ASN A 272 21.18 26.42 28.62
N VAL A 273 21.16 26.92 27.38
CA VAL A 273 20.70 26.17 26.19
C VAL A 273 21.74 26.32 25.10
N PRO A 274 22.50 25.27 24.76
CA PRO A 274 23.41 25.33 23.61
C PRO A 274 22.63 25.32 22.28
N PRO A 275 23.20 25.84 21.18
CA PRO A 275 22.55 25.79 19.88
C PRO A 275 22.17 24.39 19.42
N SER A 276 23.02 23.40 19.70
CA SER A 276 22.77 21.99 19.40
C SER A 276 21.58 21.36 20.14
N SER A 277 20.92 22.09 21.05
CA SER A 277 19.68 21.62 21.69
C SER A 277 18.45 21.78 20.82
N PHE A 278 18.52 22.59 19.76
CA PHE A 278 17.44 22.72 18.77
C PHE A 278 17.69 21.71 17.64
N PRO A 279 16.74 20.80 17.38
CA PRO A 279 16.95 19.73 16.39
C PRO A 279 16.85 20.26 14.95
N GLU A 280 17.65 19.70 14.06
CA GLU A 280 17.40 19.87 12.61
C GLU A 280 16.00 19.36 12.28
N SER A 281 15.26 20.14 11.50
CA SER A 281 13.82 19.91 11.32
C SER A 281 13.36 20.17 9.90
N GLU A 282 12.37 19.39 9.46
CA GLU A 282 11.76 19.53 8.14
C GLU A 282 10.24 19.38 8.21
N ILE A 283 9.53 20.10 7.33
CA ILE A 283 8.09 19.92 7.11
C ILE A 283 7.82 19.44 5.68
N TRP A 284 7.00 18.40 5.58
CA TRP A 284 6.59 17.77 4.31
C TRP A 284 5.08 17.90 4.15
N LEU A 285 4.63 18.32 2.97
CA LEU A 285 3.23 18.56 2.64
C LEU A 285 2.75 17.59 1.55
N TYR A 286 1.67 16.88 1.85
CA TYR A 286 0.93 15.94 1.01
C TYR A 286 -0.52 16.41 0.79
N THR A 287 -0.73 17.73 0.73
CA THR A 287 -2.04 18.35 0.53
C THR A 287 -2.70 18.04 -0.82
N HIS A 288 -1.98 17.39 -1.73
CA HIS A 288 -2.53 16.83 -2.97
C HIS A 288 -3.31 15.52 -2.74
N ILE A 289 -3.10 14.85 -1.59
CA ILE A 289 -3.83 13.66 -1.16
C ILE A 289 -5.01 14.09 -0.28
N ASP A 290 -4.72 14.85 0.78
CA ASP A 290 -5.72 15.39 1.71
C ASP A 290 -5.14 16.61 2.45
N GLU A 291 -5.98 17.58 2.80
CA GLU A 291 -5.57 18.81 3.48
C GLU A 291 -4.89 18.57 4.85
N SER A 292 -5.20 17.46 5.52
CA SER A 292 -4.57 17.07 6.79
C SER A 292 -3.16 16.47 6.62
N GLY A 293 -2.73 16.22 5.38
CA GLY A 293 -1.51 15.52 5.03
C GLY A 293 -0.23 16.34 5.21
N PHE A 294 0.13 16.75 6.43
CA PHE A 294 1.45 17.31 6.72
C PHE A 294 2.21 16.45 7.72
N TYR A 295 3.54 16.42 7.61
CA TYR A 295 4.44 15.74 8.55
C TYR A 295 5.56 16.69 8.94
N LEU A 296 5.73 16.86 10.24
CA LEU A 296 6.88 17.52 10.82
C LEU A 296 7.86 16.43 11.24
N PHE A 297 9.13 16.61 10.89
CA PHE A 297 10.21 15.72 11.27
C PHE A 297 11.28 16.49 12.03
N ALA A 298 11.88 15.85 13.03
CA ALA A 298 13.02 16.36 13.77
C ALA A 298 14.06 15.25 13.98
N GLU A 299 15.33 15.61 14.03
CA GLU A 299 16.42 14.69 14.34
C GLU A 299 16.33 14.16 15.78
N GLU A 300 16.53 12.84 15.96
CA GLU A 300 16.65 12.17 17.25
C GLU A 300 18.11 12.23 17.73
N ASP A 301 18.37 12.86 18.88
CA ASP A 301 19.60 12.75 19.70
C ASP A 301 20.91 12.54 18.92
N THR A 302 21.23 13.42 17.97
CA THR A 302 22.49 13.45 17.16
C THR A 302 22.78 12.21 16.31
N SER A 303 21.77 11.38 16.05
CA SER A 303 21.91 10.09 15.35
C SER A 303 21.73 10.18 13.83
N ASP A 304 21.60 11.38 13.25
CA ASP A 304 21.15 11.65 11.86
C ASP A 304 19.78 11.02 11.52
N CYS A 305 19.11 10.34 12.47
CA CYS A 305 17.81 9.70 12.30
C CYS A 305 16.69 10.70 12.59
N PHE A 306 15.70 10.82 11.71
CA PHE A 306 14.57 11.71 11.91
C PHE A 306 13.30 10.95 12.33
N ALA A 307 12.62 11.46 13.35
CA ALA A 307 11.31 10.99 13.78
C ALA A 307 10.20 11.95 13.36
N ILE A 308 8.97 11.45 13.24
CA ILE A 308 7.80 12.34 13.18
C ILE A 308 7.70 13.08 14.52
N ALA A 309 7.77 14.41 14.45
CA ALA A 309 7.81 15.29 15.60
C ALA A 309 6.52 16.11 15.75
N LYS A 310 6.29 16.57 16.98
CA LYS A 310 5.31 17.61 17.32
C LYS A 310 5.97 18.98 17.34
N ALA A 311 5.20 20.06 17.25
CA ALA A 311 5.75 21.41 17.24
C ALA A 311 6.54 21.74 18.53
N ASN A 312 6.13 21.20 19.67
CA ASN A 312 6.81 21.40 20.95
C ASN A 312 8.15 20.66 21.03
N GLU A 313 8.33 19.57 20.28
CA GLU A 313 9.56 18.78 20.28
C GLU A 313 10.68 19.49 19.50
N LEU A 314 10.36 20.60 18.80
CA LEU A 314 11.35 21.50 18.21
C LEU A 314 11.95 22.47 19.23
N VAL A 315 11.34 22.58 20.41
CA VAL A 315 11.81 23.43 21.49
C VAL A 315 12.46 22.52 22.55
N PRO A 316 13.69 22.79 23.00
CA PRO A 316 14.33 22.00 24.03
C PRO A 316 13.44 21.85 25.27
N ASP A 317 13.39 20.65 25.86
CA ASP A 317 12.59 20.37 27.06
C ASP A 317 12.89 21.32 28.22
N TYR A 318 14.15 21.79 28.31
CA TYR A 318 14.55 22.79 29.28
C TYR A 318 13.74 24.11 29.17
N LEU A 319 13.29 24.49 27.98
CA LEU A 319 12.53 25.72 27.74
C LEU A 319 11.01 25.52 27.89
N THR A 320 10.49 24.32 27.72
CA THR A 320 9.05 24.04 27.76
C THR A 320 8.51 23.75 29.17
N GLN A 321 9.39 23.44 30.12
CA GLN A 321 9.03 23.17 31.52
C GLN A 321 8.43 24.39 32.25
N GLN A 322 7.50 24.13 33.18
CA GLN A 322 6.96 25.15 34.07
C GLN A 322 8.06 25.76 34.97
N ARG A 323 8.03 27.08 35.12
CA ARG A 323 9.01 27.86 35.88
C ARG A 323 8.34 28.71 36.97
N PRO A 324 9.01 28.95 38.11
CA PRO A 324 8.51 29.86 39.14
C PRO A 324 8.60 31.33 38.70
N ASP A 325 7.77 32.18 39.29
CA ASP A 325 7.72 33.64 39.04
C ASP A 325 8.88 34.37 39.75
N ASN A 326 10.13 33.97 39.47
CA ASN A 326 11.34 34.64 39.92
C ASN A 326 12.22 35.03 38.74
N GLU A 327 13.26 35.85 38.95
CA GLU A 327 14.14 36.36 37.90
C GLU A 327 14.63 35.25 36.95
N ARG A 328 15.18 34.16 37.50
CA ARG A 328 15.69 33.03 36.72
C ARG A 328 14.59 32.35 35.91
N GLY A 329 13.44 32.08 36.52
CA GLY A 329 12.30 31.44 35.87
C GLY A 329 11.71 32.28 34.76
N LEU A 330 11.60 33.59 34.98
CA LEU A 330 11.14 34.57 33.98
C LEU A 330 12.12 34.72 32.82
N ASN A 331 13.43 34.68 33.08
CA ASN A 331 14.44 34.73 32.03
C ASN A 331 14.36 33.52 31.09
N ILE A 332 14.22 32.32 31.67
CA ILE A 332 14.06 31.07 30.91
C ILE A 332 12.73 31.09 30.13
N ALA A 333 11.62 31.46 30.79
CA ALA A 333 10.31 31.48 30.14
C ALA A 333 10.21 32.53 29.03
N TYR A 334 10.90 33.66 29.16
CA TYR A 334 11.02 34.63 28.06
C TYR A 334 11.80 34.04 26.87
N SER A 335 12.92 33.37 27.13
CA SER A 335 13.71 32.71 26.07
C SER A 335 12.89 31.64 25.35
N ALA A 336 12.08 30.87 26.11
CA ALA A 336 11.12 29.91 25.57
C ALA A 336 10.06 30.58 24.69
N LEU A 337 9.47 31.70 25.13
CA LEU A 337 8.51 32.48 24.33
C LEU A 337 9.10 32.91 22.98
N MET A 338 10.35 33.40 22.99
CA MET A 338 11.01 33.86 21.77
C MET A 338 11.39 32.71 20.83
N ALA A 339 11.81 31.56 21.38
CA ALA A 339 12.02 30.35 20.61
C ALA A 339 10.72 29.87 19.95
N MET A 340 9.63 29.78 20.73
CA MET A 340 8.31 29.43 20.21
C MET A 340 7.86 30.40 19.11
N ARG A 341 8.06 31.72 19.30
CA ARG A 341 7.70 32.72 18.27
C ARG A 341 8.39 32.44 16.95
N ALA A 342 9.70 32.18 16.96
CA ALA A 342 10.47 31.94 15.74
C ALA A 342 10.06 30.65 15.04
N ILE A 343 9.91 29.55 15.80
CA ILE A 343 9.48 28.25 15.27
C ILE A 343 8.07 28.33 14.69
N TYR A 344 7.11 28.88 15.45
CA TYR A 344 5.72 28.98 14.98
C TYR A 344 5.55 29.97 13.82
N ARG A 345 6.39 31.01 13.74
CA ARG A 345 6.45 31.89 12.56
C ARG A 345 6.75 31.08 11.32
N GLU A 346 7.79 30.25 11.37
CA GLU A 346 8.21 29.43 10.23
C GLU A 346 7.15 28.39 9.87
N LEU A 347 6.61 27.67 10.85
CA LEU A 347 5.58 26.65 10.63
C LEU A 347 4.29 27.23 10.02
N ALA A 348 3.86 28.41 10.47
CA ALA A 348 2.64 29.08 9.99
C ALA A 348 2.72 29.53 8.52
N LEU A 349 3.92 29.64 7.93
CA LEU A 349 4.09 29.91 6.50
C LEU A 349 3.70 28.71 5.62
N TYR A 350 3.70 27.50 6.19
CA TYR A 350 3.53 26.27 5.42
C TYR A 350 2.21 25.57 5.67
N HIS A 351 1.61 25.73 6.86
CA HIS A 351 0.36 25.04 7.17
C HIS A 351 -0.54 25.81 8.15
N ILE A 352 -1.83 25.85 7.84
CA ILE A 352 -2.85 26.63 8.58
C ILE A 352 -3.02 26.21 10.05
N ASN A 353 -2.73 24.94 10.37
CA ASN A 353 -2.80 24.43 11.75
C ASN A 353 -1.91 25.19 12.74
N PHE A 354 -0.90 25.93 12.28
CA PHE A 354 0.01 26.68 13.14
C PHE A 354 -0.34 28.17 13.25
N SER A 355 -1.17 28.70 12.35
CA SER A 355 -1.43 30.14 12.22
C SER A 355 -2.07 30.75 13.47
N SER A 356 -3.08 30.09 14.06
CA SER A 356 -3.74 30.60 15.27
C SER A 356 -2.77 30.68 16.46
N ARG A 357 -1.94 29.64 16.65
CA ARG A 357 -0.96 29.59 17.74
C ARG A 357 0.15 30.63 17.52
N TYR A 358 0.64 30.76 16.30
CA TYR A 358 1.62 31.79 15.94
C TYR A 358 1.10 33.20 16.27
N SER A 359 -0.12 33.54 15.85
CA SER A 359 -0.70 34.86 16.11
C SER A 359 -0.78 35.17 17.61
N GLU A 360 -1.21 34.22 18.44
CA GLU A 360 -1.27 34.42 19.90
C GLU A 360 0.13 34.63 20.51
N ILE A 361 1.10 33.80 20.12
CA ILE A 361 2.49 33.89 20.58
C ILE A 361 3.13 35.22 20.15
N ALA A 362 2.95 35.60 18.89
CA ALA A 362 3.49 36.83 18.32
C ALA A 362 2.90 38.05 19.03
N ASN A 363 1.57 38.11 19.20
CA ASN A 363 0.90 39.20 19.89
C ASN A 363 1.40 39.36 21.34
N TYR A 364 1.55 38.25 22.07
CA TYR A 364 2.06 38.29 23.44
C TYR A 364 3.54 38.71 23.50
N ALA A 365 4.38 38.21 22.59
CA ALA A 365 5.78 38.61 22.49
C ALA A 365 5.94 40.09 22.13
N ASP A 366 5.12 40.60 21.22
CA ASP A 366 5.12 42.02 20.83
C ASP A 366 4.63 42.90 21.98
N TRP A 367 3.64 42.46 22.75
CA TRP A 367 3.25 43.13 23.99
C TRP A 367 4.42 43.21 24.98
N GLN A 368 5.12 42.10 25.23
CA GLN A 368 6.32 42.12 26.10
C GLN A 368 7.40 43.07 25.59
N LYS A 369 7.62 43.12 24.26
CA LYS A 369 8.58 44.04 23.65
C LYS A 369 8.19 45.50 23.85
N MET A 370 6.92 45.86 23.65
CA MET A 370 6.41 47.21 23.88
C MET A 370 6.55 47.61 25.35
N GLN A 371 6.21 46.72 26.28
CA GLN A 371 6.32 46.99 27.72
C GLN A 371 7.76 47.12 28.21
N ALA A 372 8.72 46.51 27.53
CA ALA A 372 10.14 46.68 27.84
C ALA A 372 10.69 48.06 27.42
N MET A 373 10.04 48.74 26.45
CA MET A 373 10.45 50.05 25.94
C MET A 373 9.63 51.22 26.51
N GLY A 374 8.44 50.95 27.05
CA GLY A 374 7.51 51.95 27.57
C GLY A 374 7.65 52.24 29.08
N PRO A 375 7.02 53.33 29.56
CA PRO A 375 6.91 53.60 30.99
C PRO A 375 6.03 52.55 31.69
N SER A 376 6.35 52.24 32.95
CA SER A 376 5.54 51.32 33.75
C SER A 376 4.14 51.89 33.96
N THR A 377 3.10 51.13 33.58
CA THR A 377 1.70 51.57 33.70
C THR A 377 1.08 51.05 35.00
N SER A 378 0.10 51.78 35.57
CA SER A 378 -0.61 51.36 36.78
C SER A 378 -1.33 50.01 36.58
N GLY A 379 -1.17 49.06 37.51
CA GLY A 379 -1.75 47.71 37.41
C GLY A 379 -0.86 46.69 36.68
N GLN A 380 0.37 47.07 36.34
CA GLN A 380 1.39 46.21 35.74
C GLN A 380 2.43 45.79 36.79
N GLN A 381 2.87 44.53 36.71
CA GLN A 381 4.01 44.04 37.47
C GLN A 381 5.17 43.80 36.50
N SER A 382 6.40 44.09 36.93
CA SER A 382 7.57 43.91 36.08
C SER A 382 8.80 43.48 36.86
N VAL A 383 9.60 42.60 36.26
CA VAL A 383 10.85 42.08 36.83
C VAL A 383 11.96 42.28 35.80
N GLU A 384 13.13 42.73 36.23
CA GLU A 384 14.32 42.77 35.37
C GLU A 384 14.99 41.41 35.31
N VAL A 385 15.32 40.96 34.10
CA VAL A 385 15.98 39.67 33.87
C VAL A 385 17.15 39.83 32.89
N GLY A 386 18.19 39.00 33.01
CA GLY A 386 19.41 39.12 32.19
C GLY A 386 19.15 39.00 30.68
N ALA A 387 19.69 39.93 29.88
CA ALA A 387 19.52 40.01 28.41
C ALA A 387 20.85 39.95 27.64
N GLY A 388 21.98 39.94 28.35
CA GLY A 388 23.34 39.92 27.81
C GLY A 388 24.35 40.25 28.90
N VAL A 389 25.64 40.29 28.57
CA VAL A 389 26.68 40.69 29.54
C VAL A 389 26.44 42.14 29.96
N GLY A 390 26.03 42.36 31.21
CA GLY A 390 25.72 43.68 31.77
C GLY A 390 24.41 44.32 31.27
N GLN A 391 23.55 43.56 30.57
CA GLN A 391 22.26 44.07 30.06
C GLN A 391 21.10 43.36 30.75
N THR A 392 20.07 44.12 31.16
CA THR A 392 18.81 43.60 31.70
C THR A 392 17.64 43.96 30.78
N ARG A 393 16.57 43.19 30.86
CA ARG A 393 15.31 43.42 30.18
C ARG A 393 14.17 43.33 31.16
N ARG A 394 13.20 44.23 31.02
CA ARG A 394 11.95 44.19 31.78
C ARG A 394 11.00 43.15 31.19
N VAL A 395 10.60 42.18 32.01
CA VAL A 395 9.53 41.21 31.70
C VAL A 395 8.31 41.58 32.53
N SER A 396 7.16 41.68 31.88
CA SER A 396 5.95 42.27 32.46
C SER A 396 4.78 41.28 32.57
N SER A 397 3.84 41.58 33.47
CA SER A 397 2.49 41.01 33.50
C SER A 397 1.47 42.12 33.79
N SER A 398 0.23 41.90 33.38
CA SER A 398 -0.89 42.76 33.75
C SER A 398 -2.10 41.92 34.17
N PRO A 399 -2.20 41.55 35.45
CA PRO A 399 -3.32 40.78 35.97
C PRO A 399 -4.68 41.45 35.75
N ALA A 400 -4.72 42.79 35.76
CA ALA A 400 -5.94 43.57 35.51
C ALA A 400 -6.54 43.33 34.11
N PHE A 401 -5.72 42.97 33.12
CA PHE A 401 -6.14 42.62 31.76
C PHE A 401 -6.04 41.11 31.48
N GLY A 402 -5.85 40.29 32.51
CA GLY A 402 -5.68 38.84 32.36
C GLY A 402 -4.39 38.42 31.62
N ILE A 403 -3.38 39.29 31.60
CA ILE A 403 -2.08 39.02 30.95
C ILE A 403 -1.10 38.52 32.02
N ASP A 404 -0.86 37.22 32.07
CA ASP A 404 0.11 36.63 32.98
C ASP A 404 1.58 36.87 32.55
N PHE A 405 2.52 36.54 33.45
CA PHE A 405 3.94 36.42 33.10
C PHE A 405 4.20 35.26 32.11
N PRO A 406 5.34 35.28 31.39
CA PRO A 406 5.71 34.21 30.46
C PRO A 406 5.75 32.81 31.11
N THR A 407 6.06 32.76 32.42
CA THR A 407 6.06 31.54 33.26
C THR A 407 4.73 30.80 33.30
N ARG A 408 3.61 31.48 33.04
CA ARG A 408 2.27 30.86 32.89
C ARG A 408 1.82 30.78 31.44
N PHE A 409 2.16 31.78 30.63
CA PHE A 409 1.82 31.82 29.20
C PHE A 409 2.42 30.64 28.43
N VAL A 410 3.73 30.37 28.61
CA VAL A 410 4.46 29.33 27.87
C VAL A 410 3.89 27.94 28.15
N PRO A 411 3.75 27.48 29.42
CA PRO A 411 3.16 26.16 29.68
C PRO A 411 1.75 26.01 29.11
N ARG A 412 0.92 27.07 29.16
CA ARG A 412 -0.42 27.06 28.56
C ARG A 412 -0.36 26.84 27.05
N MET A 413 0.58 27.49 26.35
CA MET A 413 0.79 27.31 24.92
C MET A 413 1.35 25.93 24.59
N VAL A 414 2.29 25.40 25.39
CA VAL A 414 2.82 24.04 25.26
C VAL A 414 1.68 23.02 25.37
N SER A 415 0.86 23.08 26.43
CA SER A 415 -0.28 22.16 26.59
C SER A 415 -1.35 22.33 25.49
N ARG A 416 -1.55 23.55 24.97
CA ARG A 416 -2.44 23.79 23.83
C ARG A 416 -1.91 23.12 22.56
N ALA A 417 -0.63 23.31 22.25
CA ALA A 417 0.02 22.70 21.10
C ALA A 417 -0.03 21.18 21.13
N GLU A 418 0.21 20.54 22.29
CA GLU A 418 0.09 19.08 22.43
C GLU A 418 -1.30 18.56 22.06
N ARG A 419 -2.36 19.23 22.52
CA ARG A 419 -3.74 18.84 22.20
C ARG A 419 -4.06 19.03 20.72
N GLU A 420 -3.65 20.16 20.14
CA GLU A 420 -3.93 20.47 18.74
C GLU A 420 -3.11 19.59 17.78
N ASP A 421 -1.85 19.29 18.10
CA ASP A 421 -1.00 18.39 17.31
C ASP A 421 -1.50 16.94 17.40
N ARG A 422 -2.00 16.50 18.57
CA ARG A 422 -2.66 15.19 18.71
C ARG A 422 -3.92 15.10 17.82
N ARG A 423 -4.79 16.10 17.88
CA ARG A 423 -5.98 16.17 17.02
C ARG A 423 -5.62 16.23 15.53
N ALA A 424 -4.54 16.90 15.18
CA ALA A 424 -4.05 16.92 13.80
C ALA A 424 -3.54 15.55 13.37
N ALA A 425 -2.83 14.83 14.24
CA ALA A 425 -2.37 13.46 13.98
C ALA A 425 -3.55 12.47 13.84
N GLU A 426 -4.57 12.59 14.68
CA GLU A 426 -5.81 11.78 14.62
C GLU A 426 -6.56 12.02 13.30
N ARG A 427 -6.83 13.29 12.95
CA ARG A 427 -7.45 13.65 11.66
C ARG A 427 -6.65 13.10 10.47
N ARG A 428 -5.33 13.22 10.53
CA ARG A 428 -4.44 12.70 9.49
C ARG A 428 -4.49 11.18 9.40
N GLU A 429 -4.62 10.45 10.52
CA GLU A 429 -4.76 8.99 10.48
C GLU A 429 -6.12 8.54 9.92
N GLU A 430 -7.18 9.31 10.15
CA GLU A 430 -8.53 9.04 9.62
C GLU A 430 -8.64 9.36 8.12
N ALA A 431 -8.14 10.53 7.70
CA ALA A 431 -8.33 11.03 6.34
C ALA A 431 -7.27 10.51 5.35
N MET A 432 -6.01 10.37 5.76
CA MET A 432 -4.95 9.92 4.84
C MET A 432 -5.03 8.41 4.61
N PRO A 433 -4.92 7.93 3.36
CA PRO A 433 -4.86 6.50 3.10
C PRO A 433 -3.60 5.88 3.73
N ARG A 434 -3.58 4.55 3.90
CA ARG A 434 -2.37 3.85 4.37
C ARG A 434 -1.21 3.97 3.37
N GLN A 435 -1.53 4.12 2.09
CA GLN A 435 -0.58 4.32 1.00
C GLN A 435 -1.23 5.11 -0.15
N HIS A 436 -0.39 5.70 -0.99
CA HIS A 436 -0.80 6.42 -2.20
C HIS A 436 0.07 6.03 -3.38
N THR A 437 -0.53 5.96 -4.57
CA THR A 437 0.17 5.67 -5.84
C THR A 437 -0.09 6.78 -6.85
N THR A 438 0.97 7.19 -7.55
CA THR A 438 0.91 8.22 -8.59
C THR A 438 0.60 7.61 -9.97
N LEU A 439 0.53 6.28 -10.07
CA LEU A 439 0.42 5.54 -11.34
C LEU A 439 -0.91 5.75 -12.08
N LEU A 440 -1.94 6.23 -11.40
CA LEU A 440 -3.26 6.54 -11.95
C LEU A 440 -3.64 8.03 -11.76
N GLU A 441 -2.74 8.84 -11.19
CA GLU A 441 -3.03 10.26 -10.99
C GLU A 441 -3.13 10.99 -12.33
N GLY A 442 -4.18 11.79 -12.49
CA GLY A 442 -4.45 12.52 -13.73
C GLY A 442 -5.08 11.66 -14.84
N GLU A 443 -5.27 10.36 -14.64
CA GLU A 443 -6.02 9.53 -15.59
C GLU A 443 -7.52 9.64 -15.31
N ALA A 444 -8.29 10.14 -16.28
CA ALA A 444 -9.73 10.15 -16.16
C ALA A 444 -10.30 8.72 -16.20
N ARG A 445 -11.32 8.44 -15.39
CA ARG A 445 -11.90 7.10 -15.27
C ARG A 445 -12.92 6.84 -16.38
N LEU A 446 -12.81 5.68 -17.03
CA LEU A 446 -13.84 5.16 -17.93
C LEU A 446 -14.87 4.36 -17.10
N PRO A 447 -16.18 4.66 -17.15
CA PRO A 447 -17.19 3.96 -16.35
C PRO A 447 -17.57 2.61 -16.97
N VAL A 448 -16.64 1.66 -16.93
CA VAL A 448 -16.87 0.29 -17.41
C VAL A 448 -17.62 -0.53 -16.36
N ALA A 449 -18.73 -1.14 -16.77
CA ALA A 449 -19.36 -2.23 -16.05
C ALA A 449 -18.84 -3.58 -16.58
N VAL A 450 -18.61 -4.55 -15.69
CA VAL A 450 -18.10 -5.86 -16.07
C VAL A 450 -18.65 -6.94 -15.14
N ARG A 451 -18.96 -8.10 -15.73
CA ARG A 451 -19.33 -9.33 -15.03
C ARG A 451 -18.58 -10.52 -15.63
N THR A 452 -18.45 -11.57 -14.83
CA THR A 452 -17.85 -12.84 -15.23
C THR A 452 -18.83 -13.98 -14.99
N ALA A 453 -18.85 -14.98 -15.87
CA ALA A 453 -19.63 -16.20 -15.67
C ALA A 453 -18.83 -17.44 -16.10
N ARG A 454 -18.78 -18.46 -15.25
CA ARG A 454 -18.15 -19.76 -15.53
C ARG A 454 -19.15 -20.77 -16.06
N PHE A 455 -18.74 -21.55 -17.05
CA PHE A 455 -19.50 -22.65 -17.69
C PHE A 455 -18.61 -23.88 -17.86
N LEU A 456 -19.21 -25.06 -17.96
CA LEU A 456 -18.49 -26.31 -18.22
C LEU A 456 -18.46 -26.58 -19.73
N ASP A 457 -17.26 -26.67 -20.31
CA ASP A 457 -17.08 -27.11 -21.69
C ASP A 457 -17.30 -28.63 -21.80
N ALA A 458 -17.54 -29.12 -23.02
CA ALA A 458 -17.81 -30.54 -23.28
C ALA A 458 -16.63 -31.47 -22.92
N ASP A 459 -15.41 -30.92 -22.85
CA ASP A 459 -14.20 -31.62 -22.44
C ASP A 459 -14.01 -31.68 -20.91
N GLY A 460 -14.99 -31.20 -20.14
CA GLY A 460 -14.94 -31.13 -18.68
C GLY A 460 -14.12 -29.96 -18.14
N THR A 461 -13.55 -29.11 -18.99
CA THR A 461 -12.85 -27.91 -18.54
C THR A 461 -13.81 -26.75 -18.26
N THR A 462 -13.41 -25.80 -17.45
CA THR A 462 -14.20 -24.58 -17.22
C THR A 462 -13.86 -23.51 -18.25
N ARG A 463 -14.88 -22.95 -18.88
CA ARG A 463 -14.84 -21.70 -19.64
C ARG A 463 -15.30 -20.55 -18.76
N THR A 464 -14.56 -19.45 -18.76
CA THR A 464 -14.97 -18.21 -18.11
C THR A 464 -15.23 -17.15 -19.16
N GLU A 465 -16.46 -16.65 -19.18
CA GLU A 465 -16.89 -15.55 -20.02
C GLU A 465 -16.78 -14.23 -19.25
N VAL A 466 -16.28 -13.20 -19.92
CA VAL A 466 -16.21 -11.82 -19.42
C VAL A 466 -17.05 -10.97 -20.35
N TYR A 467 -18.11 -10.38 -19.82
CA TYR A 467 -18.97 -9.45 -20.55
C TYR A 467 -18.94 -8.10 -19.86
N TRP A 468 -18.83 -7.05 -20.66
CA TRP A 468 -18.58 -5.69 -20.19
C TRP A 468 -19.31 -4.69 -21.06
N GLY A 469 -19.52 -3.49 -20.54
CA GLY A 469 -20.16 -2.41 -21.27
C GLY A 469 -19.88 -1.06 -20.68
N VAL A 470 -20.22 -0.02 -21.44
CA VAL A 470 -20.09 1.39 -21.07
C VAL A 470 -21.35 2.15 -21.50
N PRO A 471 -21.85 3.12 -20.70
CA PRO A 471 -22.90 4.03 -21.16
C PRO A 471 -22.39 4.88 -22.32
N ALA A 472 -23.15 5.01 -23.40
CA ALA A 472 -22.75 5.79 -24.57
C ALA A 472 -22.57 7.27 -24.22
N ALA A 473 -23.48 7.84 -23.43
CA ALA A 473 -23.39 9.20 -22.88
C ALA A 473 -22.11 9.49 -22.08
N ALA A 474 -21.40 8.45 -21.60
CA ALA A 474 -20.16 8.62 -20.86
C ALA A 474 -18.90 8.60 -21.72
N LEU A 475 -19.02 8.48 -23.05
CA LEU A 475 -17.89 8.42 -23.98
C LEU A 475 -17.50 9.75 -24.66
N PRO A 476 -18.41 10.73 -24.87
CA PRO A 476 -18.04 12.05 -25.34
C PRO A 476 -16.94 12.71 -24.49
N MET A 477 -16.12 13.52 -25.16
CA MET A 477 -14.94 14.16 -24.59
C MET A 477 -14.99 15.69 -24.80
N GLY A 478 -16.01 16.36 -24.25
CA GLY A 478 -16.11 17.83 -24.15
C GLY A 478 -16.46 18.60 -25.43
N ASP A 479 -16.88 19.86 -25.24
CA ASP A 479 -17.61 20.72 -26.20
C ASP A 479 -16.86 21.12 -27.50
N GLU A 480 -15.53 21.04 -27.56
CA GLU A 480 -14.75 21.47 -28.75
C GLU A 480 -14.50 20.35 -29.78
N ASP A 481 -14.72 19.08 -29.42
CA ASP A 481 -14.43 17.94 -30.29
C ASP A 481 -15.73 17.39 -30.90
N SER A 482 -16.16 17.94 -32.04
CA SER A 482 -17.31 17.47 -32.83
C SER A 482 -17.37 15.92 -32.90
N LEU A 483 -18.26 15.31 -32.11
CA LEU A 483 -18.62 13.88 -32.08
C LEU A 483 -17.52 12.94 -32.61
N ALA A 484 -16.35 12.97 -31.96
CA ALA A 484 -15.20 12.18 -32.40
C ALA A 484 -15.36 10.72 -31.96
N SER A 485 -15.56 9.83 -32.94
CA SER A 485 -15.47 8.37 -32.77
C SER A 485 -14.36 7.98 -31.79
N SER A 486 -14.69 7.22 -30.76
CA SER A 486 -13.73 6.75 -29.77
C SER A 486 -13.23 5.35 -30.12
N LEU A 487 -12.00 5.03 -29.74
CA LEU A 487 -11.51 3.65 -29.77
C LEU A 487 -11.33 3.15 -28.34
N ILE A 488 -12.03 2.09 -27.99
CA ILE A 488 -11.84 1.39 -26.72
C ILE A 488 -10.95 0.17 -26.97
N ASN A 489 -9.78 0.16 -26.36
CA ASN A 489 -8.87 -0.99 -26.37
C ASN A 489 -9.06 -1.79 -25.09
N VAL A 490 -9.24 -3.11 -25.21
CA VAL A 490 -9.48 -4.03 -24.10
C VAL A 490 -8.38 -5.07 -24.07
N SER A 491 -7.65 -5.13 -22.95
CA SER A 491 -6.65 -6.16 -22.67
C SER A 491 -7.14 -7.03 -21.51
N ALA A 492 -7.19 -8.33 -21.73
CA ALA A 492 -7.63 -9.30 -20.74
C ALA A 492 -6.66 -10.48 -20.67
N VAL A 493 -6.25 -10.86 -19.47
CA VAL A 493 -5.28 -11.92 -19.23
C VAL A 493 -5.82 -12.91 -18.21
N ARG A 494 -5.76 -14.20 -18.56
CA ARG A 494 -5.96 -15.30 -17.61
C ARG A 494 -4.63 -15.75 -17.04
N TYR A 495 -4.55 -15.77 -15.72
CA TYR A 495 -3.43 -16.34 -14.99
C TYR A 495 -3.82 -17.68 -14.36
N SER A 496 -2.90 -18.64 -14.35
CA SER A 496 -2.99 -19.89 -13.59
C SER A 496 -2.95 -19.64 -12.07
N ALA A 497 -3.15 -20.69 -11.27
CA ALA A 497 -3.07 -20.62 -9.81
C ALA A 497 -1.72 -20.05 -9.31
N ASP A 498 -0.61 -20.41 -9.97
CA ASP A 498 0.73 -19.89 -9.68
C ASP A 498 1.01 -18.51 -10.31
N ARG A 499 -0.01 -17.91 -10.93
CA ARG A 499 -0.04 -16.59 -11.56
C ARG A 499 0.87 -16.45 -12.78
N GLN A 500 1.09 -17.53 -13.51
CA GLN A 500 1.67 -17.46 -14.85
C GLN A 500 0.59 -17.09 -15.86
N SER A 501 0.90 -16.16 -16.76
CA SER A 501 0.00 -15.82 -17.86
C SER A 501 -0.22 -17.06 -18.72
N SER A 502 -1.47 -17.49 -18.85
CA SER A 502 -1.85 -18.69 -19.60
C SER A 502 -2.55 -18.35 -20.92
N GLN A 503 -3.34 -17.28 -20.94
CA GLN A 503 -4.07 -16.83 -22.12
C GLN A 503 -4.22 -15.32 -22.08
N ARG A 504 -4.00 -14.64 -23.21
CA ARG A 504 -4.15 -13.18 -23.36
C ARG A 504 -5.06 -12.89 -24.54
N GLN A 505 -5.99 -11.97 -24.35
CA GLN A 505 -6.87 -11.47 -25.41
C GLN A 505 -6.77 -9.95 -25.46
N ASN A 506 -6.68 -9.41 -26.68
CA ASN A 506 -6.67 -7.99 -26.92
C ASN A 506 -7.70 -7.69 -28.02
N ARG A 507 -8.61 -6.74 -27.77
CA ARG A 507 -9.68 -6.35 -28.69
C ARG A 507 -9.77 -4.84 -28.77
N ARG A 508 -10.16 -4.33 -29.94
CA ARG A 508 -10.34 -2.91 -30.21
C ARG A 508 -11.75 -2.69 -30.73
N TYR A 509 -12.48 -1.79 -30.07
CA TYR A 509 -13.86 -1.47 -30.40
C TYR A 509 -13.92 -0.01 -30.80
N ARG A 510 -14.31 0.25 -32.05
CA ARG A 510 -14.62 1.60 -32.49
C ARG A 510 -16.06 1.89 -32.10
N VAL A 511 -16.26 2.99 -31.40
CA VAL A 511 -17.57 3.45 -30.95
C VAL A 511 -17.85 4.79 -31.59
N GLU A 512 -19.03 4.92 -32.15
CA GLU A 512 -19.58 6.18 -32.64
C GLU A 512 -20.77 6.51 -31.74
N VAL A 513 -20.80 7.73 -31.23
CA VAL A 513 -21.82 8.24 -30.31
C VAL A 513 -22.55 9.34 -31.04
N ASP A 514 -23.88 9.28 -31.04
CA ASP A 514 -24.71 10.16 -31.86
C ASP A 514 -24.97 11.52 -31.18
N SER A 515 -25.02 11.54 -29.85
CA SER A 515 -25.24 12.74 -29.02
C SER A 515 -24.65 12.56 -27.62
N GLU A 516 -24.45 13.67 -26.89
CA GLU A 516 -23.98 13.58 -25.50
C GLU A 516 -24.96 12.86 -24.57
N ASP A 517 -26.26 12.94 -24.86
CA ASP A 517 -27.32 12.28 -24.10
C ASP A 517 -27.73 10.91 -24.67
N ASP A 518 -26.83 10.24 -25.41
CA ASP A 518 -27.15 8.92 -26.00
C ASP A 518 -27.47 7.89 -24.89
N PRO A 519 -28.73 7.43 -24.78
CA PRO A 519 -29.16 6.56 -23.69
C PRO A 519 -28.71 5.11 -23.88
N ARG A 520 -28.09 4.77 -25.02
CA ARG A 520 -27.68 3.40 -25.32
C ARG A 520 -26.57 2.92 -24.39
N MET A 521 -26.62 1.63 -24.09
CA MET A 521 -25.52 0.92 -23.45
C MET A 521 -24.72 0.19 -24.52
N ILE A 522 -23.41 0.45 -24.59
CA ILE A 522 -22.55 -0.24 -25.53
C ILE A 522 -22.04 -1.51 -24.85
N VAL A 523 -22.52 -2.65 -25.34
CA VAL A 523 -22.14 -3.97 -24.83
C VAL A 523 -21.60 -4.81 -25.99
N PRO A 524 -20.27 -4.98 -26.09
CA PRO A 524 -19.67 -5.81 -27.12
C PRO A 524 -19.77 -7.32 -26.82
N ASP A 525 -19.37 -8.13 -27.79
CA ASP A 525 -19.30 -9.58 -27.63
C ASP A 525 -18.42 -9.99 -26.43
N PRO A 526 -18.86 -10.97 -25.61
CA PRO A 526 -18.09 -11.45 -24.48
C PRO A 526 -16.73 -12.03 -24.86
N LEU A 527 -15.72 -11.78 -24.02
CA LEU A 527 -14.43 -12.47 -24.10
C LEU A 527 -14.55 -13.83 -23.42
N SER A 528 -14.03 -14.89 -24.05
CA SER A 528 -14.11 -16.26 -23.53
C SER A 528 -12.74 -16.87 -23.28
N PHE A 529 -12.47 -17.28 -22.04
CA PHE A 529 -11.25 -17.99 -21.64
C PHE A 529 -11.57 -19.45 -21.36
N ARG A 530 -10.96 -20.39 -22.07
CA ARG A 530 -11.33 -21.83 -22.07
C ARG A 530 -10.23 -22.72 -21.50
N GLY A 531 -10.56 -23.92 -21.06
CA GLY A 531 -9.55 -24.90 -20.64
C GLY A 531 -9.07 -24.73 -19.19
N ALA A 532 -9.84 -24.08 -18.30
CA ALA A 532 -9.44 -23.98 -16.90
C ALA A 532 -9.80 -25.27 -16.14
N THR A 533 -8.80 -25.97 -15.62
CA THR A 533 -8.95 -27.19 -14.81
C THR A 533 -8.57 -26.99 -13.35
N THR A 534 -7.97 -25.85 -13.03
CA THR A 534 -7.52 -25.47 -11.69
C THR A 534 -7.92 -24.03 -11.40
N LEU A 535 -7.72 -23.60 -10.16
CA LEU A 535 -7.92 -22.21 -9.75
C LEU A 535 -7.19 -21.27 -10.71
N HIS A 536 -7.87 -20.21 -11.14
CA HIS A 536 -7.32 -19.23 -12.05
C HIS A 536 -7.77 -17.81 -11.68
N HIS A 537 -7.21 -16.84 -12.39
CA HIS A 537 -7.46 -15.42 -12.15
C HIS A 537 -7.59 -14.67 -13.47
N LEU A 538 -8.31 -13.55 -13.44
CA LEU A 538 -8.45 -12.64 -14.57
C LEU A 538 -7.99 -11.24 -14.20
N GLY A 539 -7.19 -10.65 -15.09
CA GLY A 539 -6.84 -9.24 -15.07
C GLY A 539 -7.35 -8.54 -16.32
N LEU A 540 -8.05 -7.42 -16.13
CA LEU A 540 -8.77 -6.71 -17.20
C LEU A 540 -8.41 -5.23 -17.20
N GLN A 541 -8.21 -4.67 -18.38
CA GLN A 541 -7.91 -3.25 -18.59
C GLN A 541 -8.61 -2.72 -19.85
N TRP A 542 -9.16 -1.52 -19.75
CA TRP A 542 -9.76 -0.75 -20.83
C TRP A 542 -9.06 0.60 -20.97
N GLY A 543 -8.76 1.01 -22.19
CA GLY A 543 -8.26 2.35 -22.49
C GLY A 543 -9.12 2.99 -23.58
N GLN A 544 -9.62 4.20 -23.32
CA GLN A 544 -10.30 5.02 -24.32
C GLN A 544 -9.28 5.95 -24.99
N TYR A 545 -9.18 5.84 -26.31
CA TYR A 545 -8.34 6.67 -27.16
C TYR A 545 -9.19 7.57 -28.03
N GLN A 546 -8.75 8.82 -28.17
CA GLN A 546 -9.30 9.73 -29.16
C GLN A 546 -8.84 9.29 -30.56
N LEU A 547 -9.72 9.33 -31.55
CA LEU A 547 -9.35 9.12 -32.96
C LEU A 547 -9.26 10.48 -33.67
N TRP A 548 -8.10 10.80 -34.21
CA TRP A 548 -7.92 12.02 -34.99
C TRP A 548 -8.19 11.77 -36.48
N PRO A 549 -8.92 12.65 -37.18
CA PRO A 549 -9.01 12.59 -38.63
C PRO A 549 -7.60 12.73 -39.22
N THR A 550 -7.28 11.90 -40.23
CA THR A 550 -5.95 11.93 -40.86
C THR A 550 -5.87 13.00 -41.95
N ASP A 551 -7.02 13.32 -42.57
CA ASP A 551 -7.21 14.40 -43.54
C ASP A 551 -8.72 14.69 -43.69
N SER A 552 -9.13 15.91 -44.06
CA SER A 552 -10.56 16.30 -44.16
C SER A 552 -11.37 15.52 -45.21
N SER A 553 -10.69 14.80 -46.11
CA SER A 553 -11.27 13.99 -47.19
C SER A 553 -11.06 12.48 -47.04
N SER A 554 -10.35 12.01 -45.99
CA SER A 554 -10.05 10.59 -45.81
C SER A 554 -10.86 9.96 -44.67
N SER A 555 -11.48 8.81 -44.92
CA SER A 555 -12.18 8.00 -43.90
C SER A 555 -11.23 7.31 -42.89
N LYS A 556 -9.92 7.46 -43.10
CA LYS A 556 -8.88 6.93 -42.20
C LYS A 556 -8.75 7.88 -41.00
N LYS A 557 -8.81 7.33 -39.79
CA LYS A 557 -8.55 8.03 -38.54
C LYS A 557 -7.30 7.44 -37.89
N ARG A 558 -6.41 8.28 -37.36
CA ARG A 558 -5.23 7.84 -36.59
C ARG A 558 -5.54 7.77 -35.10
N LEU A 559 -4.81 6.92 -34.39
CA LEU A 559 -4.89 6.82 -32.93
C LEU A 559 -4.26 8.06 -32.29
N GLY A 560 -5.04 8.78 -31.50
CA GLY A 560 -4.60 9.88 -30.64
C GLY A 560 -4.22 9.39 -29.24
N PRO A 561 -4.05 10.30 -28.26
CA PRO A 561 -3.66 9.94 -26.90
C PRO A 561 -4.75 9.14 -26.18
N GLN A 562 -4.34 8.34 -25.19
CA GLN A 562 -5.25 7.75 -24.22
C GLN A 562 -5.83 8.87 -23.35
N ARG A 563 -7.15 8.84 -23.14
CA ARG A 563 -7.87 9.88 -22.38
C ARG A 563 -8.46 9.33 -21.10
N ARG A 564 -9.00 8.11 -21.14
CA ARG A 564 -9.60 7.45 -19.97
C ARG A 564 -9.15 6.00 -19.83
N THR A 565 -9.12 5.50 -18.60
CA THR A 565 -8.76 4.12 -18.26
C THR A 565 -9.79 3.48 -17.35
N ALA A 566 -9.91 2.15 -17.40
CA ALA A 566 -10.55 1.36 -16.37
C ALA A 566 -9.84 0.03 -16.19
N THR A 567 -9.93 -0.54 -14.99
CA THR A 567 -9.34 -1.86 -14.69
C THR A 567 -10.26 -2.67 -13.80
N ALA A 568 -10.23 -3.99 -13.96
CA ALA A 568 -10.99 -4.92 -13.13
C ALA A 568 -10.23 -6.23 -12.92
N ARG A 569 -10.62 -6.97 -11.88
CA ARG A 569 -9.99 -8.24 -11.49
C ARG A 569 -11.06 -9.24 -11.09
N ALA A 570 -10.82 -10.50 -11.41
CA ALA A 570 -11.52 -11.62 -10.81
C ALA A 570 -10.49 -12.61 -10.29
N ASP A 571 -10.30 -12.64 -8.97
CA ASP A 571 -9.27 -13.44 -8.32
C ASP A 571 -9.86 -14.71 -7.72
N SER A 572 -9.11 -15.81 -7.80
CA SER A 572 -9.38 -17.08 -7.14
C SER A 572 -10.64 -17.78 -7.65
N LEU A 573 -10.85 -17.70 -8.97
CA LEU A 573 -11.92 -18.39 -9.67
C LEU A 573 -11.65 -19.89 -9.65
N GLN A 574 -12.47 -20.62 -8.89
CA GLN A 574 -12.44 -22.08 -8.89
C GLN A 574 -13.02 -22.61 -10.21
N PRO A 575 -12.49 -23.70 -10.78
CA PRO A 575 -13.16 -24.39 -11.88
C PRO A 575 -14.47 -25.02 -11.39
N LEU A 576 -15.45 -25.15 -12.28
CA LEU A 576 -16.64 -25.96 -12.04
C LEU A 576 -16.26 -27.45 -11.99
N ARG A 577 -17.01 -28.24 -11.23
CA ARG A 577 -16.78 -29.68 -11.14
C ARG A 577 -17.15 -30.35 -12.47
N ALA A 578 -16.18 -31.00 -13.09
CA ALA A 578 -16.36 -31.73 -14.34
C ALA A 578 -17.20 -32.99 -14.18
N GLU A 579 -17.12 -33.64 -13.02
CA GLU A 579 -17.84 -34.85 -12.67
C GLU A 579 -18.16 -34.86 -11.17
N GLY A 580 -19.20 -35.58 -10.76
CA GLY A 580 -19.51 -35.80 -9.36
C GLY A 580 -20.93 -36.30 -9.12
N ALA A 581 -21.19 -36.84 -7.93
CA ALA A 581 -22.49 -37.37 -7.53
C ALA A 581 -23.46 -36.32 -6.97
N ARG A 582 -23.09 -35.03 -7.01
CA ARG A 582 -23.95 -33.91 -6.55
C ARG A 582 -24.14 -32.95 -7.69
N VAL A 583 -25.34 -32.39 -7.79
CA VAL A 583 -25.67 -31.33 -8.75
C VAL A 583 -24.63 -30.20 -8.71
N GLU A 584 -24.33 -29.64 -9.87
CA GLU A 584 -23.50 -28.45 -10.05
C GLU A 584 -24.22 -27.49 -11.00
N MET A 585 -23.90 -26.20 -10.94
CA MET A 585 -24.44 -25.21 -11.89
C MET A 585 -23.36 -24.25 -12.38
N SER A 586 -23.57 -23.69 -13.58
CA SER A 586 -22.79 -22.58 -14.08
C SER A 586 -22.99 -21.35 -13.18
N ASP A 587 -22.15 -20.34 -13.34
CA ASP A 587 -22.54 -19.01 -12.85
C ASP A 587 -23.74 -18.51 -13.68
N VAL A 588 -24.53 -17.61 -13.09
CA VAL A 588 -25.72 -17.05 -13.74
C VAL A 588 -25.31 -15.91 -14.66
N LYS A 589 -25.61 -16.05 -15.95
CA LYS A 589 -25.40 -15.01 -16.96
C LYS A 589 -26.62 -14.13 -17.05
N VAL A 590 -26.40 -12.84 -16.80
CA VAL A 590 -27.45 -11.83 -16.90
C VAL A 590 -27.53 -11.36 -18.35
N LEU A 591 -28.72 -11.44 -18.92
CA LEU A 591 -29.04 -10.98 -20.25
C LEU A 591 -30.17 -9.94 -20.16
N THR A 592 -30.27 -9.08 -21.16
CA THR A 592 -31.38 -8.15 -21.34
C THR A 592 -31.99 -8.30 -22.72
N LEU A 593 -33.30 -8.11 -22.79
CA LEU A 593 -34.06 -8.09 -24.04
C LEU A 593 -34.07 -6.66 -24.62
N PRO A 594 -34.19 -6.52 -25.96
CA PRO A 594 -34.23 -5.21 -26.61
C PRO A 594 -35.44 -4.37 -26.14
N ASP A 595 -36.56 -5.00 -25.82
CA ASP A 595 -37.73 -4.36 -25.23
C ASP A 595 -38.57 -5.36 -24.40
N THR A 596 -39.62 -4.86 -23.75
CA THR A 596 -40.55 -5.67 -22.95
C THR A 596 -41.47 -6.55 -23.80
N THR A 597 -41.67 -6.24 -25.09
CA THR A 597 -42.50 -7.05 -26.00
C THR A 597 -41.83 -8.37 -26.35
N ALA A 598 -40.49 -8.39 -26.41
CA ALA A 598 -39.67 -9.57 -26.62
C ALA A 598 -39.80 -10.62 -25.50
N ARG A 599 -40.42 -10.28 -24.35
CA ARG A 599 -40.75 -11.25 -23.27
C ARG A 599 -41.73 -12.33 -23.72
N THR A 600 -42.51 -12.06 -24.76
CA THR A 600 -43.56 -12.97 -25.27
C THR A 600 -43.09 -13.93 -26.38
N LEU A 601 -41.81 -13.84 -26.76
CA LEU A 601 -41.24 -14.69 -27.80
C LEU A 601 -41.12 -16.14 -27.35
N ALA A 602 -41.20 -17.07 -28.31
CA ALA A 602 -41.01 -18.50 -28.05
C ALA A 602 -39.58 -18.83 -27.57
N THR A 603 -38.58 -18.05 -28.00
CA THR A 603 -37.16 -18.21 -27.64
C THR A 603 -36.51 -16.88 -27.22
N PRO A 604 -36.91 -16.27 -26.07
CA PRO A 604 -36.43 -14.95 -25.67
C PRO A 604 -34.90 -14.86 -25.54
N ALA A 605 -34.24 -15.96 -25.15
CA ALA A 605 -32.80 -16.03 -24.99
C ALA A 605 -32.01 -15.80 -26.30
N GLU A 606 -32.59 -16.06 -27.48
CA GLU A 606 -31.89 -15.88 -28.76
C GLU A 606 -31.77 -14.41 -29.19
N GLN A 607 -32.67 -13.55 -28.70
CA GLN A 607 -32.65 -12.11 -28.98
C GLN A 607 -32.02 -11.30 -27.83
N ALA A 608 -31.62 -11.97 -26.75
CA ALA A 608 -31.09 -11.32 -25.57
C ALA A 608 -29.60 -11.00 -25.72
N SER A 609 -29.19 -9.84 -25.22
CA SER A 609 -27.78 -9.42 -25.16
C SER A 609 -27.26 -9.49 -23.72
N PRO A 610 -25.96 -9.69 -23.48
CA PRO A 610 -25.40 -9.65 -22.13
C PRO A 610 -25.69 -8.32 -21.42
N TYR A 611 -25.94 -8.38 -20.11
CA TYR A 611 -26.17 -7.18 -19.30
C TYR A 611 -25.11 -7.07 -18.17
N PRO A 612 -24.02 -6.31 -18.38
CA PRO A 612 -22.91 -6.24 -17.43
C PRO A 612 -23.14 -5.26 -16.26
N PHE A 613 -24.19 -4.43 -16.31
CA PHE A 613 -24.40 -3.37 -15.33
C PHE A 613 -24.99 -3.93 -14.03
N ARG A 614 -24.75 -3.20 -12.93
CA ARG A 614 -25.35 -3.47 -11.62
C ARG A 614 -26.63 -2.67 -11.40
N THR A 615 -26.67 -1.46 -11.95
CA THR A 615 -27.83 -0.57 -11.89
C THR A 615 -28.92 -1.08 -12.82
N LEU A 616 -30.15 -1.15 -12.32
CA LEU A 616 -31.34 -1.54 -13.06
C LEU A 616 -32.41 -0.47 -12.91
N SER A 617 -33.24 -0.28 -13.94
CA SER A 617 -34.57 0.31 -13.77
C SER A 617 -35.60 -0.81 -13.63
N ALA A 618 -36.74 -0.53 -12.98
CA ALA A 618 -37.83 -1.51 -12.83
C ALA A 618 -38.33 -2.07 -14.18
N ASP A 619 -38.23 -1.27 -15.25
CA ASP A 619 -38.68 -1.66 -16.58
C ASP A 619 -37.64 -2.47 -17.38
N THR A 620 -36.41 -2.61 -16.87
CA THR A 620 -35.33 -3.34 -17.56
C THR A 620 -35.69 -4.83 -17.67
N PRO A 621 -35.97 -5.38 -18.87
CA PRO A 621 -36.31 -6.79 -19.00
C PRO A 621 -35.05 -7.65 -18.85
N LEU A 622 -34.94 -8.36 -17.73
CA LEU A 622 -33.78 -9.21 -17.42
C LEU A 622 -34.09 -10.70 -17.58
N LEU A 623 -33.17 -11.41 -18.22
CA LEU A 623 -33.17 -12.87 -18.31
C LEU A 623 -31.94 -13.41 -17.59
N LEU A 624 -32.14 -14.38 -16.70
CA LEU A 624 -31.08 -15.12 -16.04
C LEU A 624 -30.89 -16.44 -16.77
N SER A 625 -29.74 -16.64 -17.40
CA SER A 625 -29.41 -17.87 -18.13
C SER A 625 -28.28 -18.63 -17.43
N PHE A 626 -28.46 -19.92 -17.21
CA PHE A 626 -27.47 -20.78 -16.58
C PHE A 626 -27.62 -22.23 -17.04
N GLU A 627 -26.61 -23.04 -16.77
CA GLU A 627 -26.59 -24.45 -17.09
C GLU A 627 -26.52 -25.27 -15.80
N VAL A 628 -27.26 -26.37 -15.77
CA VAL A 628 -27.28 -27.35 -14.67
C VAL A 628 -26.55 -28.61 -15.13
N TYR A 629 -25.72 -29.17 -14.25
CA TYR A 629 -24.90 -30.34 -14.52
C TYR A 629 -25.10 -31.43 -13.47
N HIS A 630 -24.77 -32.66 -13.86
CA HIS A 630 -24.73 -33.84 -12.99
C HIS A 630 -26.07 -34.19 -12.35
N LEU A 631 -27.18 -33.97 -13.08
CA LEU A 631 -28.50 -34.43 -12.63
C LEU A 631 -28.55 -35.95 -12.57
N THR A 632 -29.20 -36.47 -11.52
CA THR A 632 -29.32 -37.90 -11.28
C THR A 632 -30.56 -38.46 -11.96
N TYR A 633 -30.44 -39.64 -12.58
CA TYR A 633 -31.61 -40.36 -13.10
C TYR A 633 -32.34 -41.06 -11.95
N GLY A 634 -33.66 -40.90 -11.93
CA GLY A 634 -34.57 -41.66 -11.08
C GLY A 634 -34.74 -43.10 -11.55
N ALA A 635 -35.61 -43.85 -10.87
CA ALA A 635 -35.90 -45.25 -11.21
C ALA A 635 -36.58 -45.44 -12.58
N ASP A 636 -37.05 -44.37 -13.20
CA ASP A 636 -37.70 -44.29 -14.51
C ASP A 636 -36.75 -43.78 -15.61
N ASP A 637 -35.44 -43.70 -15.36
CA ASP A 637 -34.43 -43.13 -16.26
C ASP A 637 -34.68 -41.66 -16.63
N ARG A 638 -35.41 -40.91 -15.79
CA ARG A 638 -35.67 -39.47 -15.98
C ARG A 638 -35.03 -38.64 -14.87
N THR A 639 -34.60 -37.42 -15.20
CA THR A 639 -34.07 -36.47 -14.22
C THR A 639 -35.20 -35.60 -13.69
N ARG A 640 -35.21 -35.32 -12.38
CA ARG A 640 -36.17 -34.39 -11.75
C ARG A 640 -35.41 -33.38 -10.90
N TYR A 641 -35.69 -32.10 -11.11
CA TYR A 641 -35.03 -31.03 -10.37
C TYR A 641 -35.98 -29.84 -10.19
N SER A 642 -35.77 -29.07 -9.13
CA SER A 642 -36.43 -27.79 -8.92
C SER A 642 -35.45 -26.65 -9.15
N VAL A 643 -35.95 -25.58 -9.75
CA VAL A 643 -35.27 -24.30 -9.90
C VAL A 643 -36.08 -23.29 -9.13
N SER A 644 -35.42 -22.59 -8.20
CA SER A 644 -36.00 -21.43 -7.53
C SER A 644 -35.10 -20.21 -7.69
N TYR A 645 -35.71 -19.04 -7.74
CA TYR A 645 -34.98 -17.80 -7.51
C TYR A 645 -35.66 -16.98 -6.41
N GLU A 646 -34.85 -16.28 -5.65
CA GLU A 646 -35.27 -15.41 -4.56
C GLU A 646 -34.65 -14.04 -4.74
N ALA A 647 -35.47 -13.00 -4.82
CA ALA A 647 -35.01 -11.60 -4.81
C ALA A 647 -35.26 -11.00 -3.42
N GLU A 648 -34.19 -10.61 -2.73
CA GLU A 648 -34.25 -9.94 -1.43
C GLU A 648 -34.02 -8.42 -1.60
N GLY A 649 -34.98 -7.60 -1.14
CA GLY A 649 -34.96 -6.13 -1.16
C GLY A 649 -35.90 -5.51 -0.11
N GLU A 650 -35.85 -4.18 0.06
CA GLU A 650 -36.72 -3.43 0.99
C GLU A 650 -37.97 -2.91 0.24
N THR A 651 -39.16 -2.92 0.86
CA THR A 651 -40.43 -2.53 0.19
C THR A 651 -40.85 -1.07 0.40
N LYS A 652 -41.82 -0.57 -0.39
CA LYS A 652 -42.43 0.77 -0.20
C LYS A 652 -43.10 0.88 1.17
N ARG A 653 -42.75 1.95 1.90
CA ARG A 653 -43.37 2.38 3.16
C ARG A 653 -44.88 2.60 2.99
N GLY A 654 -45.69 1.64 3.45
CA GLY A 654 -47.12 1.84 3.71
C GLY A 654 -47.36 2.55 5.06
N TRP A 655 -48.40 3.36 5.15
CA TRP A 655 -48.79 4.30 6.23
C TRP A 655 -48.94 3.76 7.68
N THR A 656 -48.49 2.56 8.02
CA THR A 656 -48.60 1.99 9.38
C THR A 656 -47.36 2.28 10.23
N GLU A 657 -47.26 3.52 10.71
CA GLU A 657 -46.17 4.03 11.55
C GLU A 657 -46.32 3.67 13.05
N LEU A 658 -46.85 2.49 13.37
CA LEU A 658 -47.01 2.05 14.76
C LEU A 658 -46.76 0.54 14.89
N LEU A 659 -45.51 0.10 14.64
CA LEU A 659 -44.81 -1.02 15.31
C LEU A 659 -43.49 -1.29 14.57
N ARG A 660 -42.39 -1.37 15.33
CA ARG A 660 -41.02 -1.59 14.82
C ARG A 660 -40.87 -2.95 14.13
N GLY A 661 -40.60 -2.93 12.83
CA GLY A 661 -40.03 -4.04 12.06
C GLY A 661 -39.84 -3.62 10.61
N THR A 662 -38.60 -3.56 10.12
CA THR A 662 -38.31 -3.49 8.69
C THR A 662 -38.69 -4.82 8.06
N ASP A 663 -39.85 -4.89 7.40
CA ASP A 663 -40.30 -6.08 6.68
C ASP A 663 -39.54 -6.19 5.35
N THR A 664 -38.49 -7.02 5.32
CA THR A 664 -37.88 -7.52 4.08
C THR A 664 -38.88 -8.46 3.42
N GLN A 665 -39.45 -8.09 2.26
CA GLN A 665 -40.25 -9.03 1.48
C GLN A 665 -39.36 -9.83 0.54
N ARG A 666 -39.81 -11.06 0.28
CA ARG A 666 -39.15 -12.06 -0.56
C ARG A 666 -40.09 -12.42 -1.68
N THR A 667 -39.71 -12.12 -2.91
CA THR A 667 -40.37 -12.70 -4.08
C THR A 667 -39.61 -13.98 -4.44
N SER A 668 -40.29 -15.12 -4.35
CA SER A 668 -39.75 -16.44 -4.68
C SER A 668 -40.63 -17.12 -5.72
N THR A 669 -40.03 -17.58 -6.81
CA THR A 669 -40.69 -18.47 -7.77
C THR A 669 -39.96 -19.79 -7.75
N GLU A 670 -40.69 -20.89 -7.63
CA GLU A 670 -40.17 -22.26 -7.72
C GLU A 670 -40.85 -23.01 -8.85
N MET A 671 -40.06 -23.69 -9.67
CA MET A 671 -40.53 -24.51 -10.78
C MET A 671 -39.88 -25.89 -10.70
N THR A 672 -40.69 -26.95 -10.78
CA THR A 672 -40.20 -28.33 -10.87
C THR A 672 -40.16 -28.77 -12.34
N MET A 673 -39.03 -29.30 -12.76
CA MET A 673 -38.76 -29.73 -14.13
C MET A 673 -38.49 -31.24 -14.18
N GLU A 674 -38.84 -31.86 -15.31
CA GLU A 674 -38.54 -33.26 -15.61
C GLU A 674 -37.89 -33.37 -16.99
N GLY A 675 -36.79 -34.12 -17.09
CA GLY A 675 -35.96 -34.20 -18.29
C GLY A 675 -35.36 -35.58 -18.55
N THR A 676 -34.65 -35.72 -19.67
CA THR A 676 -33.96 -36.95 -20.07
C THR A 676 -32.43 -36.81 -20.09
N ASP A 677 -31.91 -35.61 -19.86
CA ASP A 677 -30.48 -35.30 -19.94
C ASP A 677 -29.92 -34.95 -18.57
N ARG A 678 -28.67 -35.37 -18.31
CA ARG A 678 -27.93 -34.98 -17.09
C ARG A 678 -27.45 -33.53 -17.08
N ARG A 679 -27.56 -32.85 -18.22
CA ARG A 679 -27.18 -31.45 -18.45
C ARG A 679 -28.31 -30.74 -19.15
N THR A 680 -28.71 -29.59 -18.63
CA THR A 680 -29.76 -28.74 -19.21
C THR A 680 -29.37 -27.26 -19.12
N ARG A 681 -29.99 -26.43 -19.94
CA ARG A 681 -29.88 -24.97 -19.89
C ARG A 681 -31.22 -24.40 -19.47
N GLU A 682 -31.19 -23.56 -18.45
CA GLU A 682 -32.35 -22.88 -17.91
C GLU A 682 -32.30 -21.39 -18.23
N THR A 683 -33.49 -20.79 -18.35
CA THR A 683 -33.65 -19.35 -18.48
C THR A 683 -34.83 -18.89 -17.66
N ILE A 684 -34.60 -17.89 -16.80
CA ILE A 684 -35.62 -17.30 -15.92
C ILE A 684 -35.81 -15.84 -16.32
N LEU A 685 -37.06 -15.43 -16.55
CA LEU A 685 -37.41 -14.02 -16.63
C LEU A 685 -37.50 -13.46 -15.21
N LEU A 686 -36.65 -12.48 -14.91
CA LEU A 686 -36.61 -11.87 -13.60
C LEU A 686 -37.66 -10.75 -13.53
N ASP A 687 -38.58 -10.86 -12.58
CA ASP A 687 -39.54 -9.82 -12.24
C ASP A 687 -39.15 -9.18 -10.90
N LEU A 688 -39.03 -7.85 -10.89
CA LEU A 688 -38.63 -7.06 -9.72
C LEU A 688 -39.72 -6.07 -9.29
N SER A 689 -40.90 -6.10 -9.90
CA SER A 689 -41.96 -5.10 -9.66
C SER A 689 -42.46 -5.08 -8.22
N GLU A 690 -42.39 -6.20 -7.50
CA GLU A 690 -42.88 -6.33 -6.12
C GLU A 690 -41.97 -5.68 -5.06
N ILE A 691 -40.70 -5.44 -5.39
CA ILE A 691 -39.70 -4.91 -4.46
C ILE A 691 -39.22 -3.50 -4.84
N GLU A 692 -39.86 -2.82 -5.79
CA GLU A 692 -39.49 -1.46 -6.21
C GLU A 692 -39.77 -0.40 -5.11
N ARG A 693 -38.91 0.63 -5.02
CA ARG A 693 -39.05 1.77 -4.10
C ARG A 693 -38.86 3.10 -4.81
N ASP A 694 -39.26 4.17 -4.13
CA ASP A 694 -39.05 5.56 -4.58
C ASP A 694 -37.59 6.05 -4.36
N GLU A 695 -36.75 5.21 -3.75
CA GLU A 695 -35.31 5.47 -3.50
C GLU A 695 -34.47 4.31 -4.06
N PRO A 696 -33.23 4.55 -4.50
CA PRO A 696 -32.33 3.48 -4.93
C PRO A 696 -32.07 2.46 -3.82
N GLN A 697 -32.05 1.17 -4.16
CA GLN A 697 -31.81 0.09 -3.19
C GLN A 697 -30.92 -1.02 -3.74
N ASP A 698 -30.18 -1.70 -2.86
CA ASP A 698 -29.44 -2.92 -3.19
C ASP A 698 -30.40 -4.12 -3.21
N VAL A 699 -30.33 -4.93 -4.27
CA VAL A 699 -31.14 -6.14 -4.45
C VAL A 699 -30.22 -7.33 -4.66
N ARG A 700 -30.42 -8.40 -3.90
CA ARG A 700 -29.74 -9.69 -4.09
C ARG A 700 -30.68 -10.72 -4.67
N VAL A 701 -30.29 -11.30 -5.80
CA VAL A 701 -31.01 -12.40 -6.45
C VAL A 701 -30.22 -13.69 -6.27
N THR A 702 -30.81 -14.66 -5.58
CA THR A 702 -30.25 -16.00 -5.36
C THR A 702 -30.97 -16.99 -6.27
N VAL A 703 -30.24 -17.64 -7.17
CA VAL A 703 -30.76 -18.76 -7.98
C VAL A 703 -30.32 -20.06 -7.33
N ARG A 704 -31.25 -20.98 -7.10
CA ARG A 704 -31.04 -22.27 -6.45
C ARG A 704 -31.59 -23.39 -7.32
N VAL A 705 -30.80 -24.46 -7.42
CA VAL A 705 -31.18 -25.69 -8.13
C VAL A 705 -31.07 -26.86 -7.16
N THR A 706 -32.13 -27.66 -7.06
CA THR A 706 -32.16 -28.89 -6.25
C THR A 706 -32.44 -30.08 -7.14
N ASP A 707 -31.58 -31.10 -7.10
CA ASP A 707 -31.85 -32.41 -7.70
C ASP A 707 -32.81 -33.18 -6.78
N GLU A 708 -34.04 -33.41 -7.23
CA GLU A 708 -35.12 -34.04 -6.44
C GLU A 708 -34.86 -35.53 -6.20
N VAL A 709 -34.00 -36.17 -7.00
CA VAL A 709 -33.66 -37.59 -6.82
C VAL A 709 -32.67 -37.77 -5.67
N THR A 710 -31.72 -36.85 -5.52
CA THR A 710 -30.66 -36.93 -4.50
C THR A 710 -30.88 -36.00 -3.31
N GLY A 711 -31.76 -35.01 -3.43
CA GLY A 711 -31.94 -33.91 -2.49
C GLY A 711 -30.74 -32.95 -2.43
N THR A 712 -29.81 -33.02 -3.39
CA THR A 712 -28.63 -32.14 -3.39
C THR A 712 -28.96 -30.79 -4.02
N THR A 713 -28.42 -29.72 -3.44
CA THR A 713 -28.72 -28.34 -3.86
C THR A 713 -27.45 -27.57 -4.17
N VAL A 714 -27.53 -26.67 -5.15
CA VAL A 714 -26.50 -25.69 -5.49
C VAL A 714 -27.14 -24.32 -5.70
N SER A 715 -26.43 -23.24 -5.35
CA SER A 715 -26.92 -21.87 -5.57
C SER A 715 -25.86 -20.91 -6.10
N ARG A 716 -26.32 -19.81 -6.70
CA ARG A 716 -25.51 -18.68 -7.18
C ARG A 716 -26.24 -17.37 -6.91
N ASP A 717 -25.47 -16.36 -6.53
CA ASP A 717 -26.01 -15.05 -6.13
C ASP A 717 -25.61 -13.96 -7.14
N LEU A 718 -26.49 -12.99 -7.32
CA LEU A 718 -26.29 -11.80 -8.14
C LEU A 718 -26.72 -10.57 -7.37
N ASP A 719 -25.86 -9.56 -7.32
CA ASP A 719 -26.21 -8.26 -6.72
C ASP A 719 -26.50 -7.20 -7.81
N PHE A 720 -27.50 -6.37 -7.53
CA PHE A 720 -27.97 -5.24 -8.34
C PHE A 720 -28.27 -4.01 -7.47
N VAL A 721 -28.38 -2.85 -8.11
CA VAL A 721 -28.89 -1.61 -7.52
C VAL A 721 -30.14 -1.22 -8.32
N LEU A 722 -31.32 -1.32 -7.73
CA LEU A 722 -32.59 -0.98 -8.37
C LEU A 722 -32.87 0.52 -8.19
N GLN A 723 -33.03 1.25 -9.30
CA GLN A 723 -33.36 2.67 -9.34
C GLN A 723 -34.88 2.87 -9.42
N PRO A 724 -35.43 3.93 -8.79
CA PRO A 724 -36.86 4.24 -8.86
C PRO A 724 -37.32 4.60 -10.29
N GLN A 725 -38.57 4.26 -10.63
CA GLN A 725 -39.22 4.74 -11.85
C GLN A 725 -39.15 6.27 -11.97
N GLY A 726 -38.70 6.77 -13.13
CA GLY A 726 -38.66 8.19 -13.45
C GLY A 726 -37.38 8.95 -13.06
N ALA A 727 -36.37 8.29 -12.48
CA ALA A 727 -35.07 8.93 -12.16
C ALA A 727 -34.15 9.16 -13.37
N GLY A 728 -34.60 8.79 -14.58
CA GLY A 728 -33.94 9.11 -15.84
C GLY A 728 -34.83 10.01 -16.69
N ASN A 729 -34.69 11.32 -16.50
CA ASN A 729 -35.04 12.35 -17.48
C ASN A 729 -33.97 13.44 -17.44
#